data_AF-A0A2A5ANM0-F1
#
_entry.id   AF-A0A2A5ANM0-F1
#
_cell.length_a   1.000
_cell.length_b   1.000
_cell.length_c   1.000
_cell.angle_alpha   90.00
_cell.angle_beta   90.00
_cell.angle_gamma   90.00
#
_symmetry.space_group_name_H-M   'P 1'
#
loop_
_entity.id
_entity.type
_entity.pdbx_description
1 polymer ?
#
loop_
_entity_poly.entity_id
_entity_poly.type
_entity_poly.pdbx_seq_one_letter_code
_entity_poly.pdbx_strand_id
1 'polypeptide(L)'
;MVDLTTPTTSLRFPENNNETSVSGYRGFLQQPETGCPDFLAADGAAFAIIRYPKSRRVNNRNYGIYGTATTSPRSHYLSFRSEDFNSGDRGTFRFYLRGSTGGTVDLDSALWTEDSALVVMTRDTDTYVIDWYSLEDGTKFAGSVSGTITTNGTAGWVGDWLIGGTGITTTVTDIAPTGGYWPGEIQALCHVPISVSDATWQSIALGADIVTTLGATNFTFHREIDPITGLFSKNAACVNDTSSACVYIDGANLAPGSDFRRQDTTNYLTFDAFPTGYVHGLQAGDVSKSVTFSGTAGGYTGNVEVRLVYENTGVVHTDWAVVGAISGGTWSGSISINKSSNGWVFAQVRPASTPAAITNCREPFGIGWKFAFFGQSQGGILMTSTARTDLVDDVNVHRVSLGLYRNLFATSTTANMERVGLRTDEDALFGDGVTAIVQQLALYDDDTPICIMSHTENGTGVEALMEDADSNRDWTDADVMIALAGSDVTAIVWNWGTNDLGQGVNYDELLDAVIDGTPAQSFVIDNYFNDGTFDTGFGFVMSPLTRAKSTSTGPFDESQSGSYETVRKAQIDWAILNDHTIGPNVNMQLGTAEGPHQDGDVARGNPLFGQMIAIGMARHVSLDTTTNPSLQGDAYINSAGTIITIPVTLPNGGTLTATATSAITGFEVQDGGSGSFSRSGFTAVISGSNVVLTKSSTSWAAGTVVDYQSGGPMSYGTAGPSETTLLDGVLYETGLTYGDLPIEPQTAMITEVVLAALKNTGNTLEAGPDFVAADLPVNSKIDVTNERTDSASPTALDTTKTFTITVTSYALLTFDFSTEFNSQFISLI
;
A
#
# COMPACT_ATOMS: atom_id res chain seq x y z
N MET A 1 -17.66 -2.43 -17.18
CA MET A 1 -16.48 -2.13 -17.99
C MET A 1 -16.73 -0.86 -18.79
N VAL A 2 -15.68 -0.07 -19.06
CA VAL A 2 -15.70 1.03 -20.04
C VAL A 2 -16.45 0.65 -21.32
N ASP A 3 -17.18 1.60 -21.91
CA ASP A 3 -17.76 1.47 -23.24
C ASP A 3 -16.67 1.23 -24.30
N LEU A 4 -16.53 -0.04 -24.71
CA LEU A 4 -15.56 -0.52 -25.68
C LEU A 4 -15.86 -0.06 -27.12
N THR A 5 -16.92 0.73 -27.34
CA THR A 5 -17.29 1.22 -28.68
C THR A 5 -16.48 2.44 -29.13
N THR A 6 -15.63 3.00 -28.26
CA THR A 6 -14.70 4.06 -28.66
C THR A 6 -13.50 3.43 -29.37
N PRO A 7 -13.20 3.79 -30.64
CA PRO A 7 -12.02 3.31 -31.33
C PRO A 7 -10.75 3.60 -30.52
N THR A 8 -9.89 2.60 -30.36
CA THR A 8 -8.50 2.76 -29.89
C THR A 8 -7.56 2.06 -30.86
N THR A 9 -6.25 2.24 -30.71
CA THR A 9 -5.25 1.65 -31.61
C THR A 9 -4.63 0.34 -31.13
N SER A 10 -4.98 -0.17 -29.94
CA SER A 10 -4.34 -1.37 -29.37
C SER A 10 -5.29 -2.30 -28.64
N LEU A 11 -4.87 -3.56 -28.50
CA LEU A 11 -5.53 -4.58 -27.69
C LEU A 11 -4.77 -4.72 -26.36
N ARG A 12 -5.47 -4.53 -25.24
CA ARG A 12 -4.98 -4.76 -23.88
C ARG A 12 -5.27 -6.20 -23.46
N PHE A 13 -4.22 -6.89 -23.05
CA PHE A 13 -4.29 -8.21 -22.45
C PHE A 13 -4.48 -8.08 -20.93
N PRO A 14 -4.99 -9.12 -20.25
CA PRO A 14 -5.22 -9.07 -18.82
C PRO A 14 -3.94 -8.71 -18.05
N GLU A 15 -4.04 -7.87 -17.02
CA GLU A 15 -2.85 -7.40 -16.32
C GLU A 15 -2.04 -8.53 -15.65
N ASN A 16 -2.68 -9.65 -15.32
CA ASN A 16 -2.05 -10.85 -14.76
C ASN A 16 -2.19 -12.05 -15.68
N ASN A 17 -2.07 -11.83 -16.98
CA ASN A 17 -2.31 -12.86 -18.00
C ASN A 17 -1.52 -14.17 -17.79
N ASN A 18 -0.53 -14.21 -16.89
CA ASN A 18 0.40 -15.31 -16.67
C ASN A 18 0.35 -15.94 -15.27
N GLU A 19 -0.74 -15.78 -14.52
CA GLU A 19 -0.91 -16.44 -13.21
C GLU A 19 -1.57 -17.82 -13.40
N THR A 20 -0.86 -18.87 -12.99
CA THR A 20 -1.17 -20.25 -13.34
C THR A 20 -2.37 -20.83 -12.59
N SER A 21 -2.81 -20.20 -11.49
CA SER A 21 -3.81 -20.71 -10.55
C SER A 21 -5.27 -20.43 -10.91
N VAL A 22 -5.58 -19.44 -11.78
CA VAL A 22 -6.99 -19.07 -12.04
C VAL A 22 -7.41 -19.28 -13.49
N SER A 23 -8.33 -20.22 -13.69
CA SER A 23 -8.94 -20.60 -14.97
C SER A 23 -9.93 -19.56 -15.53
N GLY A 24 -9.77 -18.27 -15.20
CA GLY A 24 -10.68 -17.19 -15.63
C GLY A 24 -9.99 -15.87 -16.03
N TYR A 25 -8.69 -15.70 -15.78
CA TYR A 25 -7.95 -14.45 -16.07
C TYR A 25 -7.01 -14.53 -17.28
N ARG A 26 -7.04 -15.65 -18.01
CA ARG A 26 -6.25 -15.82 -19.23
C ARG A 26 -6.97 -15.17 -20.40
N GLY A 27 -6.24 -14.37 -21.17
CA GLY A 27 -6.75 -13.73 -22.37
C GLY A 27 -5.70 -13.85 -23.46
N PHE A 28 -6.03 -14.55 -24.53
CA PHE A 28 -5.16 -14.63 -25.70
C PHE A 28 -6.00 -14.89 -26.95
N LEU A 29 -5.41 -14.58 -28.10
CA LEU A 29 -6.01 -14.90 -29.39
C LEU A 29 -5.31 -16.12 -29.97
N GLN A 30 -6.10 -17.02 -30.55
CA GLN A 30 -5.59 -18.11 -31.36
C GLN A 30 -5.56 -17.66 -32.81
N GLN A 31 -4.41 -17.81 -33.46
CA GLN A 31 -4.30 -17.69 -34.90
C GLN A 31 -4.30 -19.10 -35.51
N PRO A 32 -5.36 -19.46 -36.26
CA PRO A 32 -5.39 -20.75 -36.94
C PRO A 32 -4.25 -20.92 -37.93
N GLU A 33 -3.72 -22.15 -38.04
CA GLU A 33 -2.59 -22.51 -38.90
C GLU A 33 -2.81 -22.14 -40.37
N THR A 34 -4.05 -22.27 -40.83
CA THR A 34 -4.41 -22.12 -42.25
C THR A 34 -4.00 -20.74 -42.79
N GLY A 35 -3.15 -20.74 -43.82
CA GLY A 35 -2.70 -19.53 -44.52
C GLY A 35 -1.70 -18.67 -43.75
N CYS A 36 -1.20 -19.13 -42.60
CA CYS A 36 -0.13 -18.43 -41.87
C CYS A 36 1.19 -18.46 -42.66
N PRO A 37 1.93 -17.34 -42.68
CA PRO A 37 3.16 -17.23 -43.46
C PRO A 37 4.23 -18.18 -42.92
N ASP A 38 5.10 -18.70 -43.78
CA ASP A 38 6.33 -19.33 -43.30
C ASP A 38 7.39 -18.24 -43.08
N PHE A 39 7.60 -17.86 -41.80
CA PHE A 39 8.60 -16.85 -41.40
C PHE A 39 10.05 -17.24 -41.79
N LEU A 40 10.27 -18.46 -42.30
CA LEU A 40 11.55 -19.00 -42.75
C LEU A 40 11.76 -19.03 -44.27
N ALA A 41 10.71 -18.82 -45.08
CA ALA A 41 10.76 -19.19 -46.49
C ALA A 41 11.55 -18.22 -47.38
N ALA A 42 11.68 -16.96 -46.98
CA ALA A 42 12.32 -15.91 -47.77
C ALA A 42 12.91 -14.82 -46.88
N ASP A 43 13.65 -13.89 -47.50
CA ASP A 43 14.06 -12.64 -46.86
C ASP A 43 12.83 -11.82 -46.50
N GLY A 44 12.87 -11.15 -45.35
CA GLY A 44 11.69 -10.48 -44.84
C GLY A 44 11.83 -10.00 -43.40
N ALA A 45 10.70 -9.58 -42.85
CA ALA A 45 10.62 -9.13 -41.47
C ALA A 45 9.32 -9.57 -40.80
N ALA A 46 9.43 -9.95 -39.53
CA ALA A 46 8.32 -10.09 -38.59
C ALA A 46 8.41 -8.97 -37.56
N PHE A 47 7.31 -8.30 -37.25
CA PHE A 47 7.35 -7.20 -36.29
C PHE A 47 6.08 -7.08 -35.48
N ALA A 48 6.23 -6.52 -34.27
CA ALA A 48 5.15 -6.21 -33.36
C ALA A 48 5.29 -4.79 -32.81
N ILE A 49 4.18 -4.07 -32.67
CA ILE A 49 4.11 -2.80 -31.96
C ILE A 49 3.44 -3.07 -30.63
N ILE A 50 4.17 -2.88 -29.54
CA ILE A 50 3.79 -3.35 -28.22
C ILE A 50 4.05 -2.30 -27.15
N ARG A 51 3.33 -2.45 -26.04
CA ARG A 51 3.54 -1.66 -24.82
C ARG A 51 3.46 -2.56 -23.61
N TYR A 52 4.36 -2.35 -22.65
CA TYR A 52 4.26 -2.92 -21.33
C TYR A 52 5.02 -2.01 -20.36
N PRO A 53 4.35 -1.22 -19.50
CA PRO A 53 5.01 -0.18 -18.71
C PRO A 53 6.22 -0.69 -17.92
N LYS A 54 7.30 0.07 -17.90
CA LYS A 54 8.55 -0.29 -17.20
C LYS A 54 8.30 -0.59 -15.73
N SER A 55 7.40 0.19 -15.11
CA SER A 55 7.00 0.01 -13.72
C SER A 55 6.56 -1.40 -13.37
N ARG A 56 6.09 -2.20 -14.34
CA ARG A 56 5.53 -3.55 -14.14
C ARG A 56 6.49 -4.70 -14.48
N ARG A 57 7.72 -4.41 -14.94
CA ARG A 57 8.62 -5.41 -15.56
C ARG A 57 9.49 -6.21 -14.60
N VAL A 58 9.27 -6.12 -13.29
CA VAL A 58 10.16 -6.70 -12.26
C VAL A 58 9.71 -8.08 -11.75
N ASN A 59 8.96 -8.83 -12.53
CA ASN A 59 8.59 -10.19 -12.14
C ASN A 59 9.45 -11.15 -12.94
N ASN A 60 10.30 -11.96 -12.30
CA ASN A 60 11.19 -12.95 -12.94
C ASN A 60 10.41 -13.94 -13.82
N ARG A 61 10.08 -13.52 -15.04
CA ARG A 61 9.15 -14.20 -15.94
C ARG A 61 9.58 -13.95 -17.38
N ASN A 62 9.28 -14.94 -18.22
CA ASN A 62 9.30 -14.80 -19.67
C ASN A 62 7.86 -14.66 -20.15
N TYR A 63 7.56 -13.54 -20.81
CA TYR A 63 6.22 -13.21 -21.29
C TYR A 63 6.14 -13.46 -22.79
N GLY A 64 5.39 -14.49 -23.19
CA GLY A 64 5.13 -14.77 -24.59
C GLY A 64 4.28 -13.68 -25.23
N ILE A 65 4.80 -13.03 -26.27
CA ILE A 65 4.04 -12.03 -27.05
C ILE A 65 3.27 -12.74 -28.14
N TYR A 66 3.94 -13.62 -28.88
CA TYR A 66 3.28 -14.47 -29.86
C TYR A 66 4.11 -15.70 -30.21
N GLY A 67 3.45 -16.74 -30.70
CA GLY A 67 4.11 -17.88 -31.37
C GLY A 67 3.71 -19.25 -30.84
N THR A 68 4.51 -20.26 -31.18
CA THR A 68 4.30 -21.67 -30.83
C THR A 68 5.10 -22.11 -29.60
N ALA A 69 4.72 -23.25 -29.01
CA ALA A 69 5.30 -23.80 -27.79
C ALA A 69 6.81 -24.05 -27.88
N THR A 70 7.48 -23.90 -26.73
CA THR A 70 8.94 -24.04 -26.53
C THR A 70 9.49 -25.47 -26.66
N THR A 71 8.63 -26.48 -26.62
CA THR A 71 9.02 -27.91 -26.58
C THR A 71 8.84 -28.64 -27.91
N SER A 72 8.30 -27.97 -28.93
CA SER A 72 8.09 -28.56 -30.25
C SER A 72 9.41 -28.70 -31.02
N PRO A 73 9.58 -29.74 -31.85
CA PRO A 73 10.68 -29.80 -32.82
C PRO A 73 10.59 -28.70 -33.88
N ARG A 74 9.49 -27.94 -33.93
CA ARG A 74 9.29 -26.72 -34.72
C ARG A 74 8.74 -25.62 -33.83
N SER A 75 9.57 -24.63 -33.50
CA SER A 75 9.19 -23.54 -32.60
C SER A 75 9.53 -22.20 -33.23
N HIS A 76 8.65 -21.23 -33.07
CA HIS A 76 8.85 -19.85 -33.46
C HIS A 76 8.09 -18.97 -32.49
N TYR A 77 8.78 -18.07 -31.80
CA TYR A 77 8.11 -17.13 -30.91
C TYR A 77 8.91 -15.86 -30.70
N LEU A 78 8.16 -14.81 -30.33
CA LEU A 78 8.68 -13.62 -29.70
C LEU A 78 8.21 -13.60 -28.25
N SER A 79 9.14 -13.37 -27.33
CA SER A 79 8.85 -13.18 -25.92
C SER A 79 9.65 -12.03 -25.34
N PHE A 80 9.25 -11.55 -24.16
CA PHE A 80 9.98 -10.55 -23.38
C PHE A 80 10.47 -11.18 -22.08
N ARG A 81 11.76 -11.01 -21.78
CA ARG A 81 12.36 -11.40 -20.51
C ARG A 81 12.33 -10.20 -19.58
N SER A 82 11.67 -10.36 -18.44
CA SER A 82 11.56 -9.33 -17.40
C SER A 82 12.91 -8.77 -16.94
N GLU A 83 12.91 -7.63 -16.26
CA GLU A 83 14.12 -7.04 -15.67
C GLU A 83 14.68 -7.92 -14.53
N ASP A 84 13.82 -8.69 -13.88
CA ASP A 84 14.16 -9.67 -12.83
C ASP A 84 14.55 -11.06 -13.36
N PHE A 85 14.65 -11.22 -14.68
CA PHE A 85 14.87 -12.55 -15.25
C PHE A 85 16.23 -13.11 -14.79
N ASN A 86 16.27 -14.35 -14.28
CA ASN A 86 17.45 -14.97 -13.67
C ASN A 86 18.56 -15.38 -14.68
N SER A 87 18.89 -14.50 -15.64
CA SER A 87 19.99 -14.66 -16.59
C SER A 87 20.48 -13.32 -17.14
N GLY A 88 21.60 -13.33 -17.88
CA GLY A 88 22.25 -12.11 -18.39
C GLY A 88 21.48 -11.37 -19.50
N ASP A 89 20.35 -11.91 -19.92
CA ASP A 89 19.45 -11.46 -20.99
C ASP A 89 18.15 -10.83 -20.42
N ARG A 90 18.25 -10.19 -19.25
CA ARG A 90 17.15 -9.47 -18.59
C ARG A 90 16.75 -8.21 -19.36
N GLY A 91 15.46 -7.90 -19.35
CA GLY A 91 14.90 -6.70 -19.99
C GLY A 91 15.03 -6.69 -21.52
N THR A 92 15.20 -7.85 -22.17
CA THR A 92 15.33 -7.96 -23.62
C THR A 92 14.13 -8.68 -24.24
N PHE A 93 13.89 -8.40 -25.52
CA PHE A 93 13.05 -9.24 -26.35
C PHE A 93 13.86 -10.42 -26.85
N ARG A 94 13.29 -11.62 -26.74
CA ARG A 94 13.86 -12.84 -27.28
C ARG A 94 13.07 -13.27 -28.50
N PHE A 95 13.78 -13.44 -29.60
CA PHE A 95 13.27 -14.15 -30.77
C PHE A 95 13.90 -15.54 -30.82
N TYR A 96 13.05 -16.56 -30.86
CA TYR A 96 13.50 -17.94 -30.96
C TYR A 96 12.86 -18.63 -32.16
N LEU A 97 13.66 -19.40 -32.87
CA LEU A 97 13.23 -20.11 -34.06
C LEU A 97 14.02 -21.41 -34.24
N ARG A 98 13.29 -22.49 -34.49
CA ARG A 98 13.80 -23.84 -34.71
C ARG A 98 13.02 -24.53 -35.82
N GLY A 99 13.70 -24.90 -36.90
CA GLY A 99 13.14 -25.72 -37.98
C GLY A 99 13.10 -27.21 -37.63
N SER A 100 12.47 -28.02 -38.50
CA SER A 100 12.38 -29.49 -38.31
C SER A 100 13.73 -30.21 -38.33
N THR A 101 14.70 -29.60 -39.01
CA THR A 101 16.07 -30.08 -39.19
C THR A 101 16.98 -28.86 -39.28
N GLY A 102 18.20 -28.92 -38.71
CA GLY A 102 19.17 -27.80 -38.75
C GLY A 102 19.38 -27.10 -37.41
N GLY A 103 19.99 -25.91 -37.47
CA GLY A 103 20.33 -25.08 -36.30
C GLY A 103 19.15 -24.30 -35.72
N THR A 104 19.39 -23.64 -34.60
CA THR A 104 18.42 -22.76 -33.91
C THR A 104 18.87 -21.31 -34.03
N VAL A 105 17.92 -20.42 -34.34
CA VAL A 105 18.10 -18.98 -34.18
C VAL A 105 17.58 -18.62 -32.79
N ASP A 106 18.43 -18.02 -31.98
CA ASP A 106 18.11 -17.57 -30.62
C ASP A 106 18.77 -16.21 -30.46
N LEU A 107 17.95 -15.17 -30.46
CA LEU A 107 18.39 -13.79 -30.53
C LEU A 107 17.78 -12.99 -29.39
N ASP A 108 18.60 -12.12 -28.81
CA ASP A 108 18.18 -11.14 -27.82
C ASP A 108 18.35 -9.72 -28.38
N SER A 109 17.35 -8.87 -28.16
CA SER A 109 17.43 -7.45 -28.50
C SER A 109 18.41 -6.71 -27.58
N ALA A 110 18.69 -5.44 -27.89
CA ALA A 110 19.19 -4.52 -26.89
C ALA A 110 18.20 -4.39 -25.71
N LEU A 111 18.70 -3.96 -24.54
CA LEU A 111 17.86 -3.67 -23.36
C LEU A 111 16.73 -2.71 -23.74
N TRP A 112 15.50 -3.05 -23.36
CA TRP A 112 14.34 -2.21 -23.61
C TRP A 112 14.11 -1.25 -22.44
N THR A 113 14.32 0.04 -22.69
CA THR A 113 14.33 1.08 -21.63
C THR A 113 13.10 1.97 -21.60
N GLU A 114 12.26 1.91 -22.64
CA GLU A 114 11.02 2.71 -22.80
C GLU A 114 9.79 1.85 -22.52
N ASP A 115 8.60 2.45 -22.36
CA ASP A 115 7.34 1.74 -22.09
C ASP A 115 6.75 0.99 -23.30
N SER A 116 7.12 1.42 -24.50
CA SER A 116 6.59 0.92 -25.77
C SER A 116 7.72 0.72 -26.78
N ALA A 117 7.50 -0.13 -27.78
CA ALA A 117 8.49 -0.38 -28.82
C ALA A 117 7.84 -0.90 -30.10
N LEU A 118 8.48 -0.61 -31.24
CA LEU A 118 8.37 -1.42 -32.44
C LEU A 118 9.51 -2.44 -32.43
N VAL A 119 9.20 -3.71 -32.22
CA VAL A 119 10.17 -4.81 -32.23
C VAL A 119 10.17 -5.46 -33.60
N VAL A 120 11.34 -5.58 -34.22
CA VAL A 120 11.50 -6.07 -35.60
C VAL A 120 12.53 -7.20 -35.61
N MET A 121 12.09 -8.38 -36.06
CA MET A 121 12.99 -9.43 -36.51
C MET A 121 13.14 -9.33 -38.02
N THR A 122 14.38 -9.31 -38.51
CA THR A 122 14.68 -9.32 -39.95
C THR A 122 15.50 -10.55 -40.32
N ARG A 123 15.22 -11.12 -41.50
CA ARG A 123 16.05 -12.09 -42.18
C ARG A 123 16.55 -11.53 -43.51
N ASP A 124 17.86 -11.57 -43.73
CA ASP A 124 18.49 -11.25 -45.02
C ASP A 124 19.50 -12.35 -45.40
N THR A 125 19.21 -13.04 -46.51
CA THR A 125 19.94 -14.11 -47.17
C THR A 125 20.12 -15.38 -46.33
N ASP A 126 20.49 -15.25 -45.04
CA ASP A 126 20.50 -16.26 -43.96
C ASP A 126 20.96 -15.67 -42.61
N THR A 127 21.05 -14.34 -42.50
CA THR A 127 21.37 -13.61 -41.27
C THR A 127 20.08 -13.15 -40.61
N TYR A 128 19.95 -13.42 -39.32
CA TYR A 128 18.82 -12.98 -38.52
C TYR A 128 19.26 -11.91 -37.53
N VAL A 129 18.41 -10.89 -37.36
CA VAL A 129 18.62 -9.78 -36.43
C VAL A 129 17.31 -9.50 -35.71
N ILE A 130 17.39 -9.14 -34.43
CA ILE A 130 16.27 -8.56 -33.70
C ILE A 130 16.68 -7.17 -33.22
N ASP A 131 15.90 -6.17 -33.62
CA ASP A 131 16.08 -4.78 -33.23
C ASP A 131 14.78 -4.27 -32.60
N TRP A 132 14.86 -3.19 -31.82
CA TRP A 132 13.68 -2.41 -31.48
C TRP A 132 13.87 -0.93 -31.80
N TYR A 133 12.77 -0.25 -32.09
CA TYR A 133 12.74 1.17 -32.42
C TYR A 133 11.89 1.90 -31.40
N SER A 134 12.42 3.03 -30.89
CA SER A 134 11.69 3.94 -30.01
C SER A 134 10.45 4.47 -30.71
N LEU A 135 9.31 4.42 -30.02
CA LEU A 135 8.10 5.07 -30.51
C LEU A 135 8.09 6.58 -30.21
N GLU A 136 9.01 7.06 -29.37
CA GLU A 136 9.15 8.46 -28.99
C GLU A 136 9.88 9.25 -30.09
N ASP A 137 11.02 8.75 -30.57
CA ASP A 137 11.91 9.47 -31.48
C ASP A 137 12.36 8.67 -32.71
N GLY A 138 12.00 7.38 -32.80
CA GLY A 138 12.38 6.50 -33.90
C GLY A 138 13.80 5.93 -33.79
N THR A 139 14.53 6.20 -32.71
CA THR A 139 15.89 5.67 -32.50
C THR A 139 15.90 4.15 -32.57
N LYS A 140 16.88 3.60 -33.31
CA LYS A 140 17.10 2.16 -33.44
C LYS A 140 18.02 1.66 -32.33
N PHE A 141 17.59 0.62 -31.64
CA PHE A 141 18.38 -0.11 -30.65
C PHE A 141 18.72 -1.49 -31.20
N ALA A 142 19.96 -1.63 -31.68
CA ALA A 142 20.40 -2.82 -32.38
C ALA A 142 20.67 -3.97 -31.41
N GLY A 143 20.09 -5.14 -31.69
CA GLY A 143 20.28 -6.34 -30.86
C GLY A 143 21.31 -7.31 -31.40
N SER A 144 21.14 -8.57 -31.00
CA SER A 144 21.98 -9.68 -31.40
C SER A 144 21.79 -10.03 -32.87
N VAL A 145 22.88 -10.47 -33.50
CA VAL A 145 22.90 -10.95 -34.89
C VAL A 145 23.31 -12.42 -34.88
N SER A 146 22.55 -13.30 -35.52
CA SER A 146 22.99 -14.66 -35.74
C SER A 146 23.90 -14.74 -36.96
N GLY A 147 24.91 -15.60 -36.92
CA GLY A 147 25.61 -16.01 -38.15
C GLY A 147 24.67 -16.69 -39.16
N THR A 148 25.20 -17.07 -40.31
CA THR A 148 24.48 -17.85 -41.33
C THR A 148 23.96 -19.15 -40.72
N ILE A 149 22.66 -19.23 -40.43
CA ILE A 149 22.02 -20.46 -39.93
C ILE A 149 21.17 -21.04 -41.06
N THR A 150 21.59 -22.19 -41.59
CA THR A 150 20.76 -22.95 -42.51
C THR A 150 19.67 -23.67 -41.69
N THR A 151 18.52 -23.04 -41.51
CA THR A 151 17.30 -23.73 -41.10
C THR A 151 16.78 -24.53 -42.29
N ASN A 152 17.31 -25.74 -42.49
CA ASN A 152 16.91 -26.58 -43.62
C ASN A 152 15.52 -27.17 -43.36
N GLY A 153 14.55 -26.76 -44.18
CA GLY A 153 13.19 -27.28 -44.21
C GLY A 153 12.17 -26.21 -43.84
N THR A 154 11.13 -26.08 -44.67
CA THR A 154 9.88 -25.39 -44.30
C THR A 154 9.49 -25.89 -42.92
N ALA A 155 9.48 -25.02 -41.91
CA ALA A 155 8.80 -25.34 -40.68
C ALA A 155 7.31 -25.30 -41.03
N GLY A 156 6.81 -26.39 -41.63
CA GLY A 156 5.38 -26.60 -41.70
C GLY A 156 4.88 -26.44 -40.28
N TRP A 157 4.00 -25.48 -40.07
CA TRP A 157 3.44 -25.19 -38.76
C TRP A 157 2.94 -26.50 -38.11
N VAL A 158 3.06 -26.59 -36.79
CA VAL A 158 2.44 -27.69 -36.04
C VAL A 158 1.28 -27.06 -35.30
N GLY A 159 0.16 -26.90 -35.99
CA GLY A 159 -1.07 -26.39 -35.42
C GLY A 159 -1.10 -24.87 -35.26
N ASP A 160 -2.15 -24.44 -34.57
CA ASP A 160 -2.44 -23.04 -34.31
C ASP A 160 -1.44 -22.43 -33.32
N TRP A 161 -1.24 -21.11 -33.41
CA TRP A 161 -0.32 -20.37 -32.56
C TRP A 161 -1.03 -19.23 -31.83
N LEU A 162 -0.40 -18.72 -30.77
CA LEU A 162 -1.01 -17.75 -29.87
C LEU A 162 -0.53 -16.33 -30.13
N ILE A 163 -1.40 -15.35 -29.91
CA ILE A 163 -1.09 -13.92 -29.78
C ILE A 163 -1.50 -13.50 -28.36
N GLY A 164 -0.61 -12.83 -27.66
CA GLY A 164 -0.69 -12.65 -26.21
C GLY A 164 -0.13 -13.82 -25.40
N GLY A 165 0.62 -14.72 -26.02
CA GLY A 165 1.21 -15.89 -25.38
C GLY A 165 2.06 -16.71 -26.34
N THR A 166 2.67 -17.79 -25.83
CA THR A 166 3.36 -18.78 -26.67
C THR A 166 2.85 -20.18 -26.35
N GLY A 167 2.46 -20.94 -27.36
CA GLY A 167 1.86 -22.27 -27.14
C GLY A 167 1.36 -22.92 -28.42
N ILE A 168 1.05 -24.21 -28.37
CA ILE A 168 0.34 -24.93 -29.43
C ILE A 168 -0.97 -25.38 -28.84
N THR A 169 -2.09 -25.07 -29.49
CA THR A 169 -3.41 -25.57 -29.08
C THR A 169 -3.88 -26.60 -30.11
N THR A 170 -3.94 -27.88 -29.72
CA THR A 170 -4.59 -28.92 -30.55
C THR A 170 -6.10 -28.98 -30.33
N THR A 171 -6.58 -28.44 -29.19
CA THR A 171 -8.00 -28.33 -28.80
C THR A 171 -8.18 -27.14 -27.86
N VAL A 172 -9.29 -26.41 -28.03
CA VAL A 172 -9.63 -25.14 -27.33
C VAL A 172 -9.77 -25.29 -25.80
N THR A 173 -9.91 -26.51 -25.27
CA THR A 173 -10.30 -26.76 -23.87
C THR A 173 -9.20 -27.27 -22.94
N ASP A 174 -8.02 -27.59 -23.45
CA ASP A 174 -6.91 -28.09 -22.64
C ASP A 174 -5.65 -27.36 -23.10
N ILE A 175 -5.02 -26.58 -22.22
CA ILE A 175 -3.55 -26.39 -22.07
C ILE A 175 -3.27 -25.15 -21.19
N ALA A 176 -2.46 -25.34 -20.15
CA ALA A 176 -1.63 -24.28 -19.60
C ALA A 176 -0.37 -24.18 -20.47
N PRO A 177 -0.21 -23.16 -21.32
CA PRO A 177 0.96 -23.03 -22.17
C PRO A 177 2.21 -22.87 -21.32
N THR A 178 3.29 -23.48 -21.79
CA THR A 178 4.56 -23.58 -21.07
C THR A 178 5.42 -22.31 -21.15
N GLY A 179 5.03 -21.29 -21.91
CA GLY A 179 5.91 -20.15 -22.28
C GLY A 179 5.43 -18.77 -21.85
N GLY A 180 4.52 -18.70 -20.89
CA GLY A 180 3.99 -17.47 -20.32
C GLY A 180 3.16 -16.62 -21.27
N TYR A 181 2.33 -15.75 -20.70
CA TYR A 181 1.36 -14.92 -21.41
C TYR A 181 1.66 -13.43 -21.29
N TRP A 182 1.36 -12.64 -22.32
CA TRP A 182 1.62 -11.20 -22.37
C TRP A 182 0.63 -10.42 -21.49
N PRO A 183 1.09 -9.62 -20.50
CA PRO A 183 0.22 -8.81 -19.65
C PRO A 183 0.11 -7.33 -20.10
N GLY A 184 0.60 -7.01 -21.31
CA GLY A 184 0.66 -5.66 -21.85
C GLY A 184 -0.35 -5.40 -22.97
N GLU A 185 -0.01 -4.48 -23.88
CA GLU A 185 -0.81 -4.13 -25.04
C GLU A 185 -0.10 -4.50 -26.36
N ILE A 186 -0.88 -4.84 -27.40
CA ILE A 186 -0.40 -5.06 -28.76
C ILE A 186 -1.23 -4.21 -29.72
N GLN A 187 -0.58 -3.32 -30.48
CA GLN A 187 -1.21 -2.52 -31.54
C GLN A 187 -1.26 -3.31 -32.85
N ALA A 188 -0.12 -3.87 -33.27
CA ALA A 188 0.00 -4.58 -34.53
C ALA A 188 0.96 -5.75 -34.44
N LEU A 189 0.72 -6.77 -35.26
CA LEU A 189 1.59 -7.92 -35.49
C LEU A 189 1.56 -8.29 -36.98
N CYS A 190 2.72 -8.27 -37.62
CA CYS A 190 2.80 -8.34 -39.09
C CYS A 190 3.98 -9.17 -39.58
N HIS A 191 3.86 -9.64 -40.82
CA HIS A 191 4.96 -10.25 -41.59
C HIS A 191 4.96 -9.75 -43.04
N VAL A 192 6.16 -9.37 -43.51
CA VAL A 192 6.40 -8.94 -44.90
C VAL A 192 7.61 -9.69 -45.48
N PRO A 193 7.51 -10.35 -46.66
CA PRO A 193 8.59 -11.10 -47.29
C PRO A 193 9.39 -10.19 -48.23
N ILE A 194 9.78 -9.02 -47.73
CA ILE A 194 10.61 -8.05 -48.44
C ILE A 194 11.64 -7.47 -47.48
N SER A 195 12.81 -7.12 -48.01
CA SER A 195 13.78 -6.32 -47.26
C SER A 195 13.23 -4.91 -47.05
N VAL A 196 13.28 -4.43 -45.82
CA VAL A 196 12.79 -3.11 -45.42
C VAL A 196 13.95 -2.33 -44.79
N SER A 197 14.10 -1.07 -45.18
CA SER A 197 15.18 -0.22 -44.68
C SER A 197 14.93 0.26 -43.25
N ASP A 198 16.00 0.52 -42.48
CA ASP A 198 15.89 1.12 -41.15
C ASP A 198 15.07 2.41 -41.16
N ALA A 199 15.27 3.31 -42.15
CA ALA A 199 14.51 4.56 -42.26
C ALA A 199 12.98 4.33 -42.39
N THR A 200 12.58 3.22 -43.00
CA THR A 200 11.16 2.82 -43.09
C THR A 200 10.63 2.39 -41.72
N TRP A 201 11.41 1.60 -40.97
CA TRP A 201 11.03 1.19 -39.61
C TRP A 201 10.95 2.37 -38.65
N GLN A 202 11.91 3.31 -38.72
CA GLN A 202 11.89 4.56 -37.97
C GLN A 202 10.63 5.38 -38.27
N SER A 203 10.27 5.50 -39.55
CA SER A 203 9.05 6.21 -39.96
C SER A 203 7.78 5.53 -39.44
N ILE A 204 7.73 4.19 -39.44
CA ILE A 204 6.63 3.44 -38.85
C ILE A 204 6.57 3.72 -37.35
N ALA A 205 7.67 3.57 -36.62
CA ALA A 205 7.72 3.87 -35.18
C ALA A 205 7.18 5.28 -34.86
N LEU A 206 7.48 6.26 -35.72
CA LEU A 206 7.03 7.66 -35.64
C LEU A 206 5.61 7.93 -36.17
N GLY A 207 4.78 6.91 -36.35
CA GLY A 207 3.36 7.09 -36.65
C GLY A 207 2.98 6.90 -38.12
N ALA A 208 3.90 6.52 -39.03
CA ALA A 208 3.52 6.25 -40.41
C ALA A 208 2.59 5.03 -40.53
N ASP A 209 1.62 5.14 -41.44
CA ASP A 209 0.67 4.07 -41.76
C ASP A 209 1.42 2.83 -42.26
N ILE A 210 1.20 1.70 -41.58
CA ILE A 210 1.94 0.46 -41.82
C ILE A 210 1.70 -0.05 -43.24
N VAL A 211 0.43 -0.08 -43.67
CA VAL A 211 0.00 -0.68 -44.94
C VAL A 211 0.48 0.12 -46.14
N THR A 212 0.37 1.44 -46.08
CA THR A 212 0.83 2.35 -47.14
C THR A 212 2.35 2.38 -47.22
N THR A 213 3.03 2.40 -46.07
CA THR A 213 4.50 2.51 -46.00
C THR A 213 5.20 1.25 -46.51
N LEU A 214 4.71 0.06 -46.15
CA LEU A 214 5.28 -1.21 -46.60
C LEU A 214 4.68 -1.72 -47.92
N GLY A 215 3.54 -1.16 -48.33
CA GLY A 215 2.78 -1.58 -49.51
C GLY A 215 1.85 -2.74 -49.21
N ALA A 216 0.55 -2.55 -49.43
CA ALA A 216 -0.51 -3.51 -49.06
C ALA A 216 -0.33 -4.91 -49.65
N THR A 217 0.31 -5.05 -50.82
CA THR A 217 0.57 -6.35 -51.46
C THR A 217 1.75 -7.11 -50.82
N ASN A 218 2.51 -6.49 -49.94
CA ASN A 218 3.70 -7.12 -49.35
C ASN A 218 3.40 -7.82 -48.03
N PHE A 219 2.16 -7.80 -47.53
CA PHE A 219 1.81 -8.52 -46.30
C PHE A 219 1.41 -9.95 -46.60
N THR A 220 2.08 -10.90 -45.96
CA THR A 220 1.62 -12.30 -45.88
C THR A 220 0.91 -12.60 -44.56
N PHE A 221 1.04 -11.70 -43.58
CA PHE A 221 0.27 -11.68 -42.34
C PHE A 221 0.16 -10.24 -41.84
N HIS A 222 -1.05 -9.82 -41.50
CA HIS A 222 -1.30 -8.52 -40.92
C HIS A 222 -2.40 -8.61 -39.87
N ARG A 223 -2.09 -8.24 -38.64
CA ARG A 223 -3.08 -8.05 -37.60
C ARG A 223 -2.88 -6.70 -36.94
N GLU A 224 -3.97 -5.95 -36.85
CA GLU A 224 -4.02 -4.65 -36.20
C GLU A 224 -5.43 -4.48 -35.62
N ILE A 225 -5.59 -3.62 -34.61
CA ILE A 225 -6.94 -3.25 -34.15
C ILE A 225 -7.69 -2.57 -35.29
N ASP A 226 -8.86 -3.10 -35.62
CA ASP A 226 -9.81 -2.39 -36.46
C ASP A 226 -10.53 -1.33 -35.62
N PRO A 227 -10.41 -0.05 -35.96
CA PRO A 227 -11.03 1.04 -35.20
C PRO A 227 -12.56 0.99 -35.21
N ILE A 228 -13.18 0.26 -36.14
CA ILE A 228 -14.65 0.13 -36.23
C ILE A 228 -15.14 -0.98 -35.31
N THR A 229 -14.46 -2.13 -35.32
CA THR A 229 -14.89 -3.30 -34.54
C THR A 229 -14.24 -3.37 -33.16
N GLY A 230 -13.15 -2.63 -32.92
CA GLY A 230 -12.33 -2.71 -31.71
C GLY A 230 -11.61 -4.05 -31.57
N LEU A 231 -11.55 -4.85 -32.65
CA LEU A 231 -11.00 -6.22 -32.64
C LEU A 231 -9.71 -6.30 -33.43
N PHE A 232 -8.81 -7.17 -32.97
CA PHE A 232 -7.58 -7.49 -33.67
C PHE A 232 -7.89 -8.27 -34.95
N SER A 233 -7.73 -7.64 -36.11
CA SER A 233 -8.25 -8.14 -37.38
C SER A 233 -7.27 -7.98 -38.53
N LYS A 234 -7.55 -8.69 -39.63
CA LYS A 234 -6.83 -8.55 -40.89
C LYS A 234 -7.29 -7.30 -41.63
N ASN A 235 -6.35 -6.49 -42.12
CA ASN A 235 -6.67 -5.39 -43.03
C ASN A 235 -7.11 -5.92 -44.42
N ALA A 236 -8.27 -5.49 -44.90
CA ALA A 236 -8.83 -5.93 -46.18
C ALA A 236 -7.97 -5.57 -47.40
N ALA A 237 -7.13 -4.55 -47.32
CA ALA A 237 -6.21 -4.16 -48.39
C ALA A 237 -5.04 -5.14 -48.55
N CYS A 238 -4.71 -5.91 -47.50
CA CYS A 238 -3.63 -6.90 -47.50
C CYS A 238 -4.06 -8.19 -48.23
N VAL A 239 -4.17 -8.12 -49.55
CA VAL A 239 -4.70 -9.21 -50.40
C VAL A 239 -3.87 -10.49 -50.39
N ASN A 240 -2.58 -10.39 -50.07
CA ASN A 240 -1.66 -11.53 -50.00
C ASN A 240 -1.59 -12.18 -48.62
N ASP A 241 -2.24 -11.60 -47.61
CA ASP A 241 -2.46 -12.29 -46.33
C ASP A 241 -3.57 -13.32 -46.54
N THR A 242 -3.22 -14.60 -46.57
CA THR A 242 -4.19 -15.70 -46.75
C THR A 242 -4.62 -16.34 -45.44
N SER A 243 -4.15 -15.82 -44.31
CA SER A 243 -4.40 -16.41 -43.00
C SER A 243 -5.85 -16.21 -42.54
N SER A 244 -6.37 -17.20 -41.82
CA SER A 244 -7.70 -17.14 -41.21
C SER A 244 -7.79 -16.06 -40.13
N ALA A 245 -9.00 -15.56 -39.85
CA ALA A 245 -9.23 -14.65 -38.73
C ALA A 245 -8.79 -15.28 -37.40
N CYS A 246 -8.30 -14.46 -36.47
CA CYS A 246 -8.00 -14.90 -35.12
C CYS A 246 -9.29 -15.33 -34.42
N VAL A 247 -9.22 -16.41 -33.63
CA VAL A 247 -10.32 -16.93 -32.83
C VAL A 247 -10.06 -16.62 -31.37
N TYR A 248 -11.12 -16.25 -30.67
CA TYR A 248 -11.08 -16.02 -29.24
C TYR A 248 -11.31 -17.36 -28.51
N ILE A 249 -10.34 -17.79 -27.68
CA ILE A 249 -10.43 -19.07 -26.97
C ILE A 249 -10.90 -18.89 -25.52
N ASP A 250 -10.39 -17.89 -24.79
CA ASP A 250 -10.62 -17.76 -23.36
C ASP A 250 -10.76 -16.28 -22.94
N GLY A 251 -11.83 -16.01 -22.18
CA GLY A 251 -12.87 -15.17 -22.75
C GLY A 251 -13.24 -13.88 -22.00
N ALA A 252 -12.87 -13.75 -20.75
CA ALA A 252 -13.51 -12.74 -19.91
C ALA A 252 -12.84 -11.35 -19.98
N ASN A 253 -11.60 -11.23 -20.45
CA ASN A 253 -10.74 -10.13 -20.00
C ASN A 253 -9.88 -9.40 -21.07
N LEU A 254 -10.03 -9.66 -22.37
CA LEU A 254 -9.44 -8.77 -23.39
C LEU A 254 -10.23 -7.46 -23.46
N ALA A 255 -9.50 -6.33 -23.55
CA ALA A 255 -10.10 -5.00 -23.64
C ALA A 255 -9.36 -4.14 -24.67
N PRO A 256 -10.01 -3.10 -25.26
CA PRO A 256 -9.30 -2.04 -25.97
C PRO A 256 -8.25 -1.39 -25.07
N GLY A 257 -7.05 -1.19 -25.61
CA GLY A 257 -5.92 -0.54 -24.94
C GLY A 257 -5.77 0.95 -25.28
N SER A 258 -4.57 1.47 -25.09
CA SER A 258 -4.19 2.87 -25.23
C SER A 258 -3.76 3.26 -26.65
N ASP A 259 -3.86 4.55 -26.95
CA ASP A 259 -3.26 5.16 -28.14
C ASP A 259 -1.80 5.57 -27.84
N PHE A 260 -0.96 4.58 -27.53
CA PHE A 260 0.39 4.79 -27.00
C PHE A 260 1.45 5.18 -28.06
N ARG A 261 1.07 5.23 -29.34
CA ARG A 261 1.93 5.67 -30.45
C ARG A 261 1.33 6.90 -31.11
N ARG A 262 2.17 7.71 -31.76
CA ARG A 262 1.72 8.76 -32.70
C ARG A 262 0.73 8.18 -33.72
N GLN A 263 -0.41 8.84 -33.88
CA GLN A 263 -1.48 8.41 -34.77
C GLN A 263 -1.20 8.75 -36.25
N ASP A 264 -0.34 9.74 -36.49
CA ASP A 264 0.14 10.15 -37.81
C ASP A 264 1.54 10.78 -37.67
N THR A 265 2.28 10.84 -38.77
CA THR A 265 3.61 11.47 -38.83
C THR A 265 3.60 12.98 -38.62
N THR A 266 2.47 13.64 -38.89
CA THR A 266 2.33 15.11 -38.83
C THR A 266 1.30 15.55 -37.80
N ASN A 267 0.15 14.89 -37.72
CA ASN A 267 -0.96 15.27 -36.84
C ASN A 267 -1.14 14.25 -35.72
N TYR A 268 -0.48 14.47 -34.59
CA TYR A 268 -0.51 13.54 -33.47
C TYR A 268 -0.67 14.27 -32.14
N LEU A 269 -1.20 13.54 -31.16
CA LEU A 269 -1.24 13.94 -29.77
C LEU A 269 -0.90 12.70 -28.93
N THR A 270 0.23 12.73 -28.24
CA THR A 270 0.61 11.67 -27.29
C THR A 270 0.44 12.16 -25.86
N PHE A 271 0.37 11.21 -24.94
CA PHE A 271 0.22 11.44 -23.51
C PHE A 271 1.36 10.74 -22.77
N ASP A 272 2.02 11.47 -21.87
CA ASP A 272 3.02 10.91 -20.96
C ASP A 272 2.23 10.21 -19.83
N ALA A 273 2.07 8.90 -19.95
CA ALA A 273 1.23 8.15 -19.05
C ALA A 273 1.80 8.09 -17.64
N PHE A 274 0.93 8.18 -16.64
CA PHE A 274 1.28 7.80 -15.28
C PHE A 274 1.56 6.30 -15.21
N PRO A 275 2.42 5.84 -14.28
CA PRO A 275 2.55 4.43 -13.99
C PRO A 275 1.19 3.78 -13.70
N THR A 276 0.96 2.57 -14.19
CA THR A 276 -0.23 1.79 -13.87
C THR A 276 -0.42 1.71 -12.35
N GLY A 277 -1.61 2.05 -11.85
CA GLY A 277 -1.92 2.03 -10.43
C GLY A 277 -1.42 3.26 -9.66
N TYR A 278 -0.94 4.31 -10.34
CA TYR A 278 -0.53 5.54 -9.66
C TYR A 278 -1.71 6.20 -8.93
N VAL A 279 -1.49 6.62 -7.69
CA VAL A 279 -2.48 7.38 -6.93
C VAL A 279 -1.91 8.77 -6.69
N HIS A 280 -2.63 9.81 -7.09
CA HIS A 280 -2.35 11.16 -6.62
C HIS A 280 -2.88 11.29 -5.18
N GLY A 281 -1.97 11.51 -4.23
CA GLY A 281 -2.28 11.50 -2.81
C GLY A 281 -2.94 12.80 -2.35
N LEU A 282 -4.12 12.66 -1.76
CA LEU A 282 -4.86 13.71 -1.06
C LEU A 282 -4.29 13.90 0.34
N GLN A 283 -4.20 15.14 0.82
CA GLN A 283 -3.92 15.38 2.23
C GLN A 283 -5.19 15.24 3.08
N ALA A 284 -5.02 15.15 4.40
CA ALA A 284 -6.16 15.08 5.31
C ALA A 284 -7.09 16.30 5.12
N GLY A 285 -8.37 16.04 4.88
CA GLY A 285 -9.37 17.07 4.61
C GLY A 285 -9.47 17.52 3.14
N ASP A 286 -8.55 17.11 2.26
CA ASP A 286 -8.64 17.41 0.83
C ASP A 286 -9.80 16.65 0.17
N VAL A 287 -10.51 17.31 -0.74
CA VAL A 287 -11.56 16.71 -1.58
C VAL A 287 -11.16 16.61 -3.05
N SER A 288 -10.02 17.21 -3.41
CA SER A 288 -9.49 17.27 -4.77
C SER A 288 -7.98 17.49 -4.76
N LYS A 289 -7.29 17.06 -5.82
CA LYS A 289 -5.85 17.26 -6.03
C LYS A 289 -5.58 17.97 -7.34
N SER A 290 -4.58 18.85 -7.37
CA SER A 290 -4.04 19.38 -8.63
C SER A 290 -3.17 18.32 -9.30
N VAL A 291 -3.59 17.85 -10.48
CA VAL A 291 -2.89 16.80 -11.24
C VAL A 291 -2.31 17.42 -12.51
N THR A 292 -1.02 17.19 -12.74
CA THR A 292 -0.31 17.66 -13.95
C THR A 292 -0.37 16.59 -15.03
N PHE A 293 -0.80 16.99 -16.23
CA PHE A 293 -0.76 16.16 -17.43
C PHE A 293 0.26 16.75 -18.40
N SER A 294 0.90 15.90 -19.18
CA SER A 294 1.82 16.31 -20.25
C SER A 294 1.81 15.34 -21.42
N GLY A 295 2.42 15.79 -22.52
CA GLY A 295 2.70 14.97 -23.67
C GLY A 295 3.28 15.76 -24.84
N THR A 296 3.30 15.13 -26.00
CA THR A 296 3.78 15.73 -27.24
C THR A 296 2.65 15.91 -28.25
N ALA A 297 2.78 16.89 -29.14
CA ALA A 297 1.81 17.14 -30.19
C ALA A 297 2.47 17.62 -31.48
N GLY A 298 1.90 17.22 -32.61
CA GLY A 298 2.25 17.70 -33.95
C GLY A 298 1.00 18.09 -34.73
N GLY A 299 1.09 19.11 -35.59
CA GLY A 299 0.01 19.50 -36.50
C GLY A 299 -1.20 20.20 -35.85
N TYR A 300 -1.35 20.09 -34.51
CA TYR A 300 -2.39 20.76 -33.74
C TYR A 300 -1.92 22.08 -33.13
N THR A 301 -2.89 22.96 -32.80
CA THR A 301 -2.64 24.26 -32.15
C THR A 301 -3.69 24.53 -31.08
N GLY A 302 -3.48 25.56 -30.26
CA GLY A 302 -4.41 25.91 -29.17
C GLY A 302 -4.16 25.09 -27.91
N ASN A 303 -5.21 24.84 -27.13
CA ASN A 303 -5.09 24.13 -25.86
C ASN A 303 -5.35 22.63 -26.02
N VAL A 304 -4.77 21.84 -25.12
CA VAL A 304 -5.18 20.45 -24.86
C VAL A 304 -6.23 20.45 -23.76
N GLU A 305 -7.25 19.63 -23.95
CA GLU A 305 -8.28 19.32 -22.96
C GLU A 305 -8.13 17.86 -22.51
N VAL A 306 -8.44 17.58 -21.24
CA VAL A 306 -8.45 16.22 -20.67
C VAL A 306 -9.84 15.88 -20.14
N ARG A 307 -10.25 14.62 -20.30
CA ARG A 307 -11.44 14.02 -19.68
C ARG A 307 -11.04 12.76 -18.95
N LEU A 308 -11.56 12.56 -17.75
CA LEU A 308 -11.36 11.35 -16.96
C LEU A 308 -12.63 10.51 -16.94
N VAL A 309 -12.48 9.21 -17.13
CA VAL A 309 -13.58 8.23 -17.10
C VAL A 309 -13.24 7.09 -16.15
N TYR A 310 -14.20 6.65 -15.35
CA TYR A 310 -14.01 5.51 -14.46
C TYR A 310 -13.79 4.22 -15.27
N GLU A 311 -12.79 3.43 -14.90
CA GLU A 311 -12.45 2.15 -15.56
C GLU A 311 -13.63 1.17 -15.51
N ASN A 312 -14.25 1.04 -14.35
CA ASN A 312 -15.26 0.00 -14.15
C ASN A 312 -16.60 0.32 -14.80
N THR A 313 -16.97 1.60 -14.92
CA THR A 313 -18.31 2.00 -15.35
C THR A 313 -18.32 2.79 -16.67
N GLY A 314 -17.18 3.31 -17.10
CA GLY A 314 -17.09 4.25 -18.23
C GLY A 314 -17.73 5.62 -17.95
N VAL A 315 -18.26 5.85 -16.75
CA VAL A 315 -18.87 7.13 -16.36
C VAL A 315 -17.80 8.21 -16.32
N VAL A 316 -18.13 9.38 -16.86
CA VAL A 316 -17.25 10.56 -16.81
C VAL A 316 -17.11 11.01 -15.37
N HIS A 317 -15.87 11.02 -14.88
CA HIS A 317 -15.50 11.57 -13.57
C HIS A 317 -15.24 13.07 -13.67
N THR A 318 -14.38 13.46 -14.61
CA THR A 318 -14.05 14.85 -14.92
C THR A 318 -14.27 15.05 -16.41
N ASP A 319 -15.20 15.93 -16.81
CA ASP A 319 -15.42 16.24 -18.23
C ASP A 319 -14.32 17.15 -18.78
N TRP A 320 -14.30 17.33 -20.11
CA TRP A 320 -13.26 18.07 -20.84
C TRP A 320 -12.86 19.39 -20.16
N ALA A 321 -11.68 19.37 -19.53
CA ALA A 321 -11.08 20.48 -18.83
C ALA A 321 -9.79 20.91 -19.53
N VAL A 322 -9.58 22.22 -19.66
CA VAL A 322 -8.39 22.78 -20.31
C VAL A 322 -7.17 22.53 -19.42
N VAL A 323 -6.17 21.85 -19.98
CA VAL A 323 -4.89 21.57 -19.31
C VAL A 323 -3.89 22.69 -19.56
N GLY A 324 -3.61 22.98 -20.83
CA GLY A 324 -2.55 23.92 -21.21
C GLY A 324 -2.43 24.07 -22.72
N ALA A 325 -1.65 25.06 -23.15
CA ALA A 325 -1.42 25.34 -24.56
C ALA A 325 -0.38 24.38 -25.18
N ILE A 326 -0.57 24.03 -26.45
CA ILE A 326 0.43 23.37 -27.28
C ILE A 326 1.47 24.42 -27.68
N SER A 327 2.73 24.21 -27.27
CA SER A 327 3.83 25.11 -27.56
C SER A 327 5.11 24.32 -27.82
N GLY A 328 5.79 24.60 -28.94
CA GLY A 328 7.07 23.95 -29.26
C GLY A 328 6.99 22.44 -29.50
N GLY A 329 5.81 21.91 -29.82
CA GLY A 329 5.60 20.46 -30.03
C GLY A 329 5.30 19.68 -28.75
N THR A 330 5.17 20.35 -27.61
CA THR A 330 4.79 19.75 -26.33
C THR A 330 3.60 20.48 -25.72
N TRP A 331 2.98 19.84 -24.73
CA TRP A 331 1.93 20.43 -23.92
C TRP A 331 2.06 19.94 -22.48
N SER A 332 1.73 20.80 -21.53
CA SER A 332 1.65 20.44 -20.11
C SER A 332 0.80 21.45 -19.37
N GLY A 333 0.21 21.02 -18.26
CA GLY A 333 -0.51 21.87 -17.33
C GLY A 333 -1.23 21.03 -16.27
N SER A 334 -1.82 21.71 -15.30
CA SER A 334 -2.49 21.04 -14.18
C SER A 334 -3.95 21.42 -14.10
N ILE A 335 -4.79 20.46 -13.73
CA ILE A 335 -6.21 20.68 -13.42
C ILE A 335 -6.52 20.14 -12.02
N SER A 336 -7.48 20.76 -11.34
CA SER A 336 -7.99 20.26 -10.07
C SER A 336 -8.97 19.13 -10.31
N ILE A 337 -8.72 17.97 -9.72
CA ILE A 337 -9.49 16.75 -9.93
C ILE A 337 -10.01 16.27 -8.58
N ASN A 338 -11.32 16.06 -8.49
CA ASN A 338 -11.95 15.57 -7.27
C ASN A 338 -11.48 14.16 -6.93
N LYS A 339 -11.56 13.79 -5.64
CA LYS A 339 -11.35 12.42 -5.19
C LYS A 339 -12.11 11.42 -6.08
N SER A 340 -11.45 10.32 -6.43
CA SER A 340 -12.07 9.23 -7.17
C SER A 340 -13.04 8.49 -6.24
N SER A 341 -14.32 8.47 -6.59
CA SER A 341 -15.40 7.87 -5.78
C SER A 341 -16.02 6.64 -6.44
N ASN A 342 -15.33 6.02 -7.40
CA ASN A 342 -15.77 4.80 -8.11
C ASN A 342 -14.56 4.05 -8.70
N GLY A 343 -13.50 3.93 -7.90
CA GLY A 343 -12.25 3.27 -8.27
C GLY A 343 -11.38 4.06 -9.24
N TRP A 344 -10.62 3.32 -10.05
CA TRP A 344 -9.62 3.85 -10.97
C TRP A 344 -10.23 4.60 -12.14
N VAL A 345 -9.46 5.56 -12.68
CA VAL A 345 -9.82 6.35 -13.84
C VAL A 345 -8.82 6.18 -14.99
N PHE A 346 -9.29 6.40 -16.20
CA PHE A 346 -8.50 6.55 -17.41
C PHE A 346 -8.57 7.98 -17.91
N ALA A 347 -7.51 8.43 -18.59
CA ALA A 347 -7.47 9.74 -19.22
C ALA A 347 -7.77 9.66 -20.72
N GLN A 348 -8.47 10.66 -21.22
CA GLN A 348 -8.62 10.95 -22.64
C GLN A 348 -8.19 12.38 -22.87
N VAL A 349 -7.37 12.62 -23.89
CA VAL A 349 -6.90 13.96 -24.24
C VAL A 349 -7.28 14.31 -25.67
N ARG A 350 -7.52 15.59 -25.93
CA ARG A 350 -7.79 16.09 -27.28
C ARG A 350 -7.30 17.53 -27.44
N PRO A 351 -6.95 17.96 -28.66
CA PRO A 351 -6.76 19.38 -28.92
C PRO A 351 -8.12 20.09 -28.99
N ALA A 352 -8.28 21.20 -28.27
CA ALA A 352 -9.49 22.03 -28.29
C ALA A 352 -9.83 22.53 -29.71
N SER A 353 -8.83 22.69 -30.57
CA SER A 353 -9.01 23.06 -31.97
C SER A 353 -9.65 21.95 -32.82
N THR A 354 -9.49 20.69 -32.42
CA THR A 354 -9.96 19.52 -33.17
C THR A 354 -10.59 18.49 -32.21
N PRO A 355 -11.80 18.76 -31.66
CA PRO A 355 -12.37 17.95 -30.58
C PRO A 355 -12.68 16.48 -30.90
N ALA A 356 -12.62 16.09 -32.18
CA ALA A 356 -12.79 14.72 -32.63
C ALA A 356 -11.50 13.88 -32.58
N ALA A 357 -10.33 14.51 -32.48
CA ALA A 357 -9.04 13.84 -32.37
C ALA A 357 -8.76 13.51 -30.90
N ILE A 358 -9.28 12.37 -30.44
CA ILE A 358 -9.13 11.90 -29.06
C ILE A 358 -8.00 10.87 -29.01
N THR A 359 -7.07 11.08 -28.08
CA THR A 359 -6.06 10.10 -27.68
C THR A 359 -6.47 9.48 -26.34
N ASN A 360 -6.54 8.16 -26.29
CA ASN A 360 -6.94 7.41 -25.11
C ASN A 360 -5.70 6.90 -24.34
N CYS A 361 -5.63 7.18 -23.04
CA CYS A 361 -4.70 6.52 -22.13
C CYS A 361 -5.46 5.58 -21.20
N ARG A 362 -5.23 4.27 -21.37
CA ARG A 362 -5.87 3.21 -20.59
C ARG A 362 -4.98 2.65 -19.48
N GLU A 363 -3.94 3.39 -19.10
CA GLU A 363 -3.27 3.15 -17.83
C GLU A 363 -4.14 3.69 -16.68
N PRO A 364 -4.58 2.82 -15.76
CA PRO A 364 -5.39 3.22 -14.63
C PRO A 364 -4.56 4.04 -13.64
N PHE A 365 -5.12 5.16 -13.19
CA PHE A 365 -4.59 5.94 -12.07
C PHE A 365 -5.76 6.43 -11.19
N GLY A 366 -5.48 6.99 -10.02
CA GLY A 366 -6.49 7.39 -9.04
C GLY A 366 -6.18 8.71 -8.36
N ILE A 367 -7.20 9.33 -7.78
CA ILE A 367 -7.06 10.45 -6.84
C ILE A 367 -7.60 9.95 -5.51
N GLY A 368 -6.73 9.77 -4.53
CA GLY A 368 -7.09 9.03 -3.32
C GLY A 368 -6.01 9.09 -2.26
N TRP A 369 -5.85 8.02 -1.50
CA TRP A 369 -4.99 7.99 -0.32
C TRP A 369 -3.65 7.31 -0.62
N LYS A 370 -2.54 7.92 -0.22
CA LYS A 370 -1.19 7.39 -0.40
C LYS A 370 -0.46 7.33 0.94
N PHE A 371 -0.20 6.13 1.42
CA PHE A 371 0.46 5.91 2.70
C PHE A 371 1.87 5.36 2.49
N ALA A 372 2.87 6.01 3.08
CA ALA A 372 4.25 5.53 3.08
C ALA A 372 4.51 4.78 4.39
N PHE A 373 4.56 3.46 4.34
CA PHE A 373 4.83 2.63 5.50
C PHE A 373 6.35 2.49 5.70
N PHE A 374 6.84 3.01 6.82
CA PHE A 374 8.23 2.90 7.26
C PHE A 374 8.31 1.99 8.48
N GLY A 375 9.07 0.90 8.37
CA GLY A 375 9.21 -0.02 9.50
C GLY A 375 10.36 -1.01 9.44
N GLN A 376 10.34 -1.95 10.39
CA GLN A 376 11.34 -3.01 10.51
C GLN A 376 10.85 -4.36 9.92
N SER A 377 11.49 -5.46 10.30
CA SER A 377 11.16 -6.82 9.84
C SER A 377 9.72 -7.23 10.09
N GLN A 378 9.06 -6.72 11.13
CA GLN A 378 7.62 -6.93 11.35
C GLN A 378 6.78 -6.34 10.22
N GLY A 379 7.16 -5.15 9.73
CA GLY A 379 6.56 -4.53 8.55
C GLY A 379 6.79 -5.37 7.29
N GLY A 380 8.02 -5.87 7.10
CA GLY A 380 8.32 -6.76 5.98
C GLY A 380 7.42 -8.01 5.98
N ILE A 381 7.28 -8.67 7.13
CA ILE A 381 6.43 -9.86 7.29
C ILE A 381 4.94 -9.52 7.07
N LEU A 382 4.47 -8.36 7.54
CA LEU A 382 3.09 -7.87 7.28
C LEU A 382 2.82 -7.78 5.77
N MET A 383 3.82 -7.37 5.00
CA MET A 383 3.73 -7.16 3.56
C MET A 383 3.82 -8.47 2.76
N THR A 384 4.50 -9.50 3.26
CA THR A 384 4.86 -10.70 2.47
C THR A 384 4.34 -12.04 2.97
N SER A 385 3.85 -12.17 4.22
CA SER A 385 3.47 -13.46 4.80
C SER A 385 2.00 -13.82 4.53
N THR A 386 1.73 -15.06 4.11
CA THR A 386 0.47 -15.49 3.45
C THR A 386 -0.19 -16.70 4.11
N ALA A 387 -0.14 -16.81 5.43
CA ALA A 387 -0.56 -18.01 6.14
C ALA A 387 -2.08 -18.23 6.16
N ARG A 388 -2.89 -17.22 5.80
CA ARG A 388 -4.35 -17.32 5.70
C ARG A 388 -4.83 -17.43 4.26
N THR A 389 -5.45 -18.56 3.96
CA THR A 389 -6.16 -18.81 2.68
C THR A 389 -7.62 -18.33 2.70
N ASP A 390 -8.13 -17.84 3.84
CA ASP A 390 -9.53 -17.41 4.01
C ASP A 390 -9.75 -15.89 3.86
N LEU A 391 -8.68 -15.10 3.70
CA LEU A 391 -8.74 -13.68 3.36
C LEU A 391 -8.93 -13.43 1.86
N VAL A 392 -9.09 -14.49 1.08
CA VAL A 392 -9.21 -14.48 -0.38
C VAL A 392 -10.69 -14.36 -0.77
N ASP A 393 -10.96 -13.56 -1.80
CA ASP A 393 -12.27 -13.27 -2.42
C ASP A 393 -13.12 -12.13 -1.83
N ASP A 394 -12.56 -10.93 -1.64
CA ASP A 394 -13.41 -9.73 -1.60
C ASP A 394 -13.13 -8.78 -2.77
N VAL A 395 -14.22 -8.29 -3.36
CA VAL A 395 -14.30 -7.43 -4.57
C VAL A 395 -13.59 -6.08 -4.36
N ASN A 396 -13.20 -5.77 -3.12
CA ASN A 396 -12.60 -4.50 -2.72
C ASN A 396 -11.08 -4.40 -2.96
N VAL A 397 -10.36 -5.51 -3.18
CA VAL A 397 -8.89 -5.49 -3.36
C VAL A 397 -8.49 -4.83 -4.71
N HIS A 398 -9.41 -4.76 -5.68
CA HIS A 398 -9.17 -4.17 -7.01
C HIS A 398 -8.84 -2.67 -7.01
N ARG A 399 -9.00 -1.97 -5.88
CA ARG A 399 -8.81 -0.51 -5.72
C ARG A 399 -7.45 -0.11 -5.14
N VAL A 400 -6.61 -1.08 -4.79
CA VAL A 400 -5.34 -0.79 -4.13
C VAL A 400 -4.17 -0.98 -5.08
N SER A 401 -3.15 -0.16 -4.90
CA SER A 401 -1.83 -0.29 -5.48
C SER A 401 -0.78 -0.42 -4.37
N LEU A 402 0.26 -1.19 -4.64
CA LEU A 402 1.43 -1.29 -3.79
C LEU A 402 2.64 -0.76 -4.55
N GLY A 403 3.29 0.24 -3.96
CA GLY A 403 4.65 0.61 -4.29
C GLY A 403 5.59 -0.29 -3.49
N LEU A 404 6.27 -1.21 -4.17
CA LEU A 404 7.21 -2.12 -3.53
C LEU A 404 8.63 -1.80 -3.95
N TYR A 405 9.49 -1.69 -2.96
CA TYR A 405 10.93 -1.80 -3.13
C TYR A 405 11.32 -3.29 -3.18
N ARG A 406 12.09 -3.69 -4.21
CA ARG A 406 12.69 -5.03 -4.28
C ARG A 406 14.18 -4.94 -4.50
N ASN A 407 14.93 -5.51 -3.57
CA ASN A 407 16.34 -5.81 -3.73
C ASN A 407 16.49 -7.01 -4.68
N LEU A 408 16.77 -6.72 -5.96
CA LEU A 408 16.87 -7.78 -6.97
C LEU A 408 18.16 -8.59 -6.79
N PHE A 409 19.28 -7.91 -6.50
CA PHE A 409 20.59 -8.47 -6.18
C PHE A 409 21.45 -7.36 -5.53
N ALA A 410 22.62 -7.68 -4.98
CA ALA A 410 23.55 -6.75 -4.30
C ALA A 410 24.06 -5.52 -5.11
N THR A 411 23.53 -5.26 -6.32
CA THR A 411 24.02 -4.18 -7.21
C THR A 411 22.94 -3.52 -8.08
N SER A 412 21.65 -3.86 -7.96
CA SER A 412 20.58 -3.17 -8.72
C SER A 412 19.27 -3.13 -7.95
N THR A 413 18.81 -1.91 -7.66
CA THR A 413 17.51 -1.62 -7.06
C THR A 413 16.50 -1.28 -8.16
N THR A 414 15.27 -1.80 -8.03
CA THR A 414 14.14 -1.41 -8.89
C THR A 414 12.88 -1.32 -8.04
N ALA A 415 12.16 -0.21 -8.14
CA ALA A 415 10.81 -0.10 -7.61
C ALA A 415 9.78 -0.65 -8.61
N ASN A 416 8.68 -1.17 -8.08
CA ASN A 416 7.52 -1.60 -8.84
C ASN A 416 6.26 -0.97 -8.25
N MET A 417 5.29 -0.74 -9.13
CA MET A 417 3.94 -0.42 -8.77
C MET A 417 2.99 -1.45 -9.37
N GLU A 418 2.27 -2.15 -8.50
CA GLU A 418 1.29 -3.17 -8.90
C GLU A 418 -0.05 -2.90 -8.24
N ARG A 419 -1.15 -3.17 -8.95
CA ARG A 419 -2.49 -3.18 -8.35
C ARG A 419 -2.73 -4.51 -7.62
N VAL A 420 -3.27 -4.42 -6.40
CA VAL A 420 -3.34 -5.53 -5.43
C VAL A 420 -4.47 -6.52 -5.73
N GLY A 421 -5.59 -6.11 -6.33
CA GLY A 421 -6.75 -6.99 -6.50
C GLY A 421 -6.64 -8.01 -7.63
N LEU A 422 -5.44 -8.41 -8.00
CA LEU A 422 -5.21 -9.01 -9.30
C LEU A 422 -4.20 -10.18 -9.24
N ARG A 423 -3.39 -10.31 -8.17
CA ARG A 423 -2.71 -11.57 -7.86
C ARG A 423 -3.68 -12.56 -7.24
N THR A 424 -3.84 -13.71 -7.86
CA THR A 424 -4.69 -14.82 -7.38
C THR A 424 -3.93 -16.14 -7.31
N ASP A 425 -2.60 -16.08 -7.31
CA ASP A 425 -1.78 -17.23 -6.92
C ASP A 425 -1.87 -17.46 -5.42
N GLU A 426 -2.28 -18.67 -5.05
CA GLU A 426 -2.09 -19.21 -3.71
C GLU A 426 -0.60 -19.16 -3.26
N ASP A 427 0.34 -18.94 -4.20
CA ASP A 427 1.79 -18.81 -3.96
C ASP A 427 2.33 -17.35 -3.98
N ALA A 428 1.54 -16.34 -4.38
CA ALA A 428 1.91 -14.92 -4.23
C ALA A 428 0.72 -14.05 -3.81
N LEU A 429 -0.09 -14.60 -2.90
CA LEU A 429 -1.00 -13.82 -2.06
C LEU A 429 -0.22 -12.61 -1.52
N PHE A 430 -0.83 -11.43 -1.62
CA PHE A 430 -0.33 -10.30 -0.85
C PHE A 430 -0.34 -10.70 0.62
N GLY A 431 0.64 -10.21 1.39
CA GLY A 431 0.72 -10.54 2.80
C GLY A 431 -0.63 -10.33 3.47
N ASP A 432 -1.04 -11.27 4.32
CA ASP A 432 -2.34 -11.27 5.00
C ASP A 432 -2.61 -9.92 5.70
N GLY A 433 -1.55 -9.26 6.16
CA GLY A 433 -1.60 -7.93 6.74
C GLY A 433 -1.99 -6.83 5.76
N VAL A 434 -1.45 -6.83 4.54
CA VAL A 434 -1.85 -5.87 3.49
C VAL A 434 -3.29 -6.09 3.09
N THR A 435 -3.68 -7.35 2.86
CA THR A 435 -5.08 -7.68 2.55
C THR A 435 -6.02 -7.18 3.65
N ALA A 436 -5.63 -7.33 4.92
CA ALA A 436 -6.38 -6.85 6.06
C ALA A 436 -6.41 -5.31 6.15
N ILE A 437 -5.34 -4.59 5.78
CA ILE A 437 -5.35 -3.12 5.67
C ILE A 437 -6.43 -2.69 4.67
N VAL A 438 -6.43 -3.30 3.49
CA VAL A 438 -7.35 -2.95 2.40
C VAL A 438 -8.80 -3.21 2.79
N GLN A 439 -9.09 -4.41 3.32
CA GLN A 439 -10.43 -4.77 3.76
C GLN A 439 -10.93 -3.83 4.87
N GLN A 440 -10.05 -3.45 5.79
CA GLN A 440 -10.41 -2.53 6.87
C GLN A 440 -10.69 -1.11 6.36
N LEU A 441 -9.87 -0.58 5.45
CA LEU A 441 -10.09 0.74 4.84
C LEU A 441 -11.39 0.77 4.01
N ALA A 442 -11.70 -0.33 3.31
CA ALA A 442 -12.92 -0.46 2.50
C ALA A 442 -14.21 -0.36 3.32
N LEU A 443 -14.17 -0.57 4.65
CA LEU A 443 -15.33 -0.36 5.52
C LEU A 443 -15.67 1.12 5.71
N TYR A 444 -14.68 2.01 5.54
CA TYR A 444 -14.86 3.45 5.70
C TYR A 444 -15.02 4.17 4.36
N ASP A 445 -14.30 3.73 3.35
CA ASP A 445 -14.27 4.33 2.01
C ASP A 445 -14.03 3.20 1.00
N ASP A 446 -15.13 2.59 0.54
CA ASP A 446 -15.05 1.44 -0.34
C ASP A 446 -14.43 1.83 -1.68
N ASP A 447 -14.82 2.97 -2.27
CA ASP A 447 -14.53 3.29 -3.66
C ASP A 447 -13.23 4.05 -3.97
N THR A 448 -12.52 4.57 -2.97
CA THR A 448 -11.34 5.42 -3.22
C THR A 448 -10.07 4.59 -3.49
N PRO A 449 -9.30 4.88 -4.57
CA PRO A 449 -8.01 4.24 -4.81
C PRO A 449 -7.01 4.51 -3.68
N ILE A 450 -6.28 3.46 -3.27
CA ILE A 450 -5.27 3.55 -2.21
C ILE A 450 -3.92 3.11 -2.77
N CYS A 451 -2.85 3.82 -2.41
CA CYS A 451 -1.48 3.40 -2.63
C CYS A 451 -0.80 3.19 -1.28
N ILE A 452 -0.18 2.02 -1.09
CA ILE A 452 0.69 1.75 0.06
C ILE A 452 2.11 1.60 -0.49
N MET A 453 3.00 2.48 -0.07
CA MET A 453 4.43 2.37 -0.34
C MET A 453 5.10 1.71 0.85
N SER A 454 5.94 0.70 0.65
CA SER A 454 6.56 -0.02 1.75
C SER A 454 8.07 0.13 1.76
N HIS A 455 8.58 0.84 2.76
CA HIS A 455 10.00 0.85 3.13
C HIS A 455 10.16 0.10 4.45
N THR A 456 10.46 -1.18 4.37
CA THR A 456 10.61 -2.04 5.55
C THR A 456 11.90 -2.80 5.46
N GLU A 457 12.73 -2.67 6.49
CA GLU A 457 14.06 -3.23 6.43
C GLU A 457 14.35 -4.05 7.69
N ASN A 458 15.11 -5.14 7.56
CA ASN A 458 15.32 -6.11 8.65
C ASN A 458 16.50 -5.73 9.56
N GLY A 459 16.31 -5.70 10.88
CA GLY A 459 17.43 -5.70 11.84
C GLY A 459 18.26 -4.42 12.06
N THR A 460 17.80 -3.22 11.70
CA THR A 460 18.52 -1.96 12.02
C THR A 460 17.69 -0.97 12.82
N GLY A 461 18.38 -0.01 13.44
CA GLY A 461 17.78 1.17 14.07
C GLY A 461 17.46 2.30 13.08
N VAL A 462 16.85 3.37 13.59
CA VAL A 462 16.42 4.55 12.81
C VAL A 462 17.62 5.34 12.26
N GLU A 463 18.73 5.37 12.98
CA GLU A 463 19.96 6.08 12.56
C GLU A 463 20.45 5.61 11.18
N ALA A 464 20.38 4.30 10.92
CA ALA A 464 20.75 3.73 9.63
C ALA A 464 19.85 4.19 8.47
N LEU A 465 18.63 4.68 8.73
CA LEU A 465 17.78 5.26 7.68
C LEU A 465 18.25 6.68 7.30
N MET A 466 18.87 7.41 8.24
CA MET A 466 19.23 8.83 8.07
C MET A 466 20.67 9.04 7.59
N GLU A 467 21.57 8.06 7.78
CA GLU A 467 23.01 8.18 7.48
C GLU A 467 23.38 7.43 6.18
N ASP A 468 23.76 8.17 5.13
CA ASP A 468 24.12 7.61 3.81
C ASP A 468 25.42 6.78 3.84
N ALA A 469 26.23 6.94 4.89
CA ALA A 469 27.44 6.16 5.08
C ALA A 469 27.15 4.74 5.63
N ASP A 470 25.94 4.47 6.14
CA ASP A 470 25.57 3.15 6.64
C ASP A 470 25.19 2.21 5.50
N SER A 471 26.11 1.33 5.15
CA SER A 471 25.92 0.32 4.09
C SER A 471 24.78 -0.68 4.34
N ASN A 472 24.15 -0.68 5.52
CA ASN A 472 23.05 -1.59 5.82
C ASN A 472 21.70 -1.04 5.37
N ARG A 473 21.54 0.28 5.13
CA ARG A 473 20.30 0.92 4.69
C ARG A 473 20.56 2.26 4.02
N ASP A 474 20.17 2.37 2.75
CA ASP A 474 20.33 3.62 2.01
C ASP A 474 18.95 4.29 1.86
N TRP A 475 18.85 5.58 2.23
CA TRP A 475 17.70 6.44 1.91
C TRP A 475 17.33 6.41 0.42
N THR A 476 18.30 6.05 -0.43
CA THR A 476 18.14 5.82 -1.86
C THR A 476 17.03 4.83 -2.21
N ASP A 477 16.68 3.90 -1.32
CA ASP A 477 15.56 2.97 -1.51
C ASP A 477 14.20 3.68 -1.41
N ALA A 478 14.09 4.64 -0.50
CA ALA A 478 12.94 5.54 -0.42
C ALA A 478 12.88 6.44 -1.67
N ASP A 479 14.01 6.99 -2.12
CA ASP A 479 14.07 7.79 -3.35
C ASP A 479 13.62 6.99 -4.58
N VAL A 480 14.03 5.73 -4.70
CA VAL A 480 13.63 4.85 -5.82
C VAL A 480 12.12 4.59 -5.79
N MET A 481 11.52 4.41 -4.61
CA MET A 481 10.07 4.29 -4.48
C MET A 481 9.35 5.60 -4.81
N ILE A 482 9.84 6.75 -4.33
CA ILE A 482 9.26 8.07 -4.57
C ILE A 482 9.35 8.45 -6.04
N ALA A 483 10.45 8.11 -6.72
CA ALA A 483 10.59 8.32 -8.15
C ALA A 483 9.51 7.57 -8.96
N LEU A 484 8.96 6.48 -8.43
CA LEU A 484 7.92 5.70 -9.08
C LEU A 484 6.50 6.09 -8.63
N ALA A 485 6.28 6.13 -7.32
CA ALA A 485 4.99 6.33 -6.71
C ALA A 485 4.66 7.80 -6.41
N GLY A 486 5.63 8.70 -6.49
CA GLY A 486 5.49 10.13 -6.24
C GLY A 486 5.70 10.55 -4.79
N SER A 487 6.08 11.81 -4.60
CA SER A 487 6.34 12.45 -3.29
C SER A 487 5.07 12.95 -2.59
N ASP A 488 3.91 12.93 -3.28
CA ASP A 488 2.62 13.40 -2.78
C ASP A 488 1.96 12.39 -1.84
N VAL A 489 2.59 12.17 -0.69
CA VAL A 489 2.16 11.23 0.36
C VAL A 489 1.08 11.86 1.25
N THR A 490 0.00 11.12 1.50
CA THR A 490 -1.06 11.48 2.46
C THR A 490 -0.56 11.41 3.91
N ALA A 491 0.12 10.30 4.25
CA ALA A 491 0.78 10.17 5.53
C ALA A 491 1.91 9.14 5.51
N ILE A 492 2.90 9.38 6.37
CA ILE A 492 3.90 8.41 6.77
C ILE A 492 3.32 7.58 7.92
N VAL A 493 3.35 6.26 7.76
CA VAL A 493 2.92 5.29 8.77
C VAL A 493 4.17 4.68 9.37
N TRP A 494 4.37 4.90 10.66
CA TRP A 494 5.60 4.56 11.34
C TRP A 494 5.45 3.34 12.24
N ASN A 495 6.21 2.29 11.96
CA ASN A 495 6.37 1.13 12.83
C ASN A 495 7.84 0.68 12.90
N TRP A 496 8.64 1.44 13.62
CA TRP A 496 10.07 1.20 13.80
C TRP A 496 10.45 1.41 15.26
N GLY A 497 11.41 0.65 15.79
CA GLY A 497 11.95 0.90 17.14
C GLY A 497 12.47 -0.34 17.88
N THR A 498 12.28 -1.54 17.33
CA THR A 498 12.72 -2.82 17.92
C THR A 498 14.24 -2.91 18.08
N ASN A 499 15.02 -2.32 17.18
CA ASN A 499 16.48 -2.23 17.33
C ASN A 499 16.94 -0.97 18.09
N ASP A 500 16.03 -0.06 18.39
CA ASP A 500 16.30 1.22 19.05
C ASP A 500 15.91 1.18 20.54
N LEU A 501 15.68 -0.01 21.09
CA LEU A 501 15.31 -0.22 22.50
C LEU A 501 16.30 0.39 23.49
N GLY A 502 17.56 0.57 23.07
CA GLY A 502 18.60 1.24 23.84
C GLY A 502 18.32 2.74 24.09
N GLN A 503 17.47 3.38 23.29
CA GLN A 503 17.09 4.78 23.43
C GLN A 503 16.12 5.00 24.61
N GLY A 504 15.29 4.00 24.90
CA GLY A 504 14.35 4.04 26.03
C GLY A 504 13.45 5.28 25.98
N VAL A 505 13.56 6.14 26.99
CA VAL A 505 12.74 7.36 27.12
C VAL A 505 13.10 8.43 26.09
N ASN A 506 14.29 8.37 25.50
CA ASN A 506 14.79 9.38 24.56
C ASN A 506 14.49 9.03 23.10
N TYR A 507 13.51 8.16 22.83
CA TYR A 507 13.16 7.79 21.47
C TYR A 507 12.46 8.94 20.71
N ASP A 508 11.89 9.91 21.43
CA ASP A 508 11.39 11.17 20.89
C ASP A 508 12.46 11.93 20.10
N GLU A 509 13.69 11.98 20.60
CA GLU A 509 14.83 12.61 19.91
C GLU A 509 15.16 11.95 18.57
N LEU A 510 14.97 10.62 18.43
CA LEU A 510 15.12 9.95 17.14
C LEU A 510 13.99 10.27 16.18
N LEU A 511 12.77 10.46 16.68
CA LEU A 511 11.62 10.86 15.87
C LEU A 511 11.80 12.28 15.34
N ASP A 512 12.24 13.21 16.20
CA ASP A 512 12.57 14.59 15.78
C ASP A 512 13.72 14.60 14.75
N ALA A 513 14.69 13.68 14.88
CA ALA A 513 15.77 13.53 13.91
C ALA A 513 15.27 13.10 12.52
N VAL A 514 14.50 12.01 12.45
CA VAL A 514 14.10 11.41 11.16
C VAL A 514 12.99 12.18 10.46
N ILE A 515 12.18 12.94 11.21
CA ILE A 515 11.07 13.71 10.64
C ILE A 515 11.54 15.10 10.23
N ASP A 516 12.21 15.82 11.14
CA ASP A 516 12.53 17.24 10.98
C ASP A 516 14.02 17.55 10.84
N GLY A 517 14.90 16.59 11.11
CA GLY A 517 16.34 16.82 11.11
C GLY A 517 16.82 17.74 12.25
N THR A 518 16.00 17.92 13.30
CA THR A 518 16.27 18.87 14.40
C THR A 518 16.33 18.25 15.80
N PRO A 519 17.05 17.13 16.01
CA PRO A 519 17.15 16.54 17.34
C PRO A 519 17.97 17.43 18.29
N ALA A 520 17.70 17.36 19.59
CA ALA A 520 18.57 17.93 20.61
C ALA A 520 19.81 17.05 20.86
N GLN A 521 19.71 15.74 20.61
CA GLN A 521 20.87 14.83 20.56
C GLN A 521 21.64 14.91 19.24
N SER A 522 22.94 14.56 19.28
CA SER A 522 23.80 14.58 18.09
C SER A 522 23.69 13.25 17.33
N PHE A 523 22.90 13.24 16.25
CA PHE A 523 22.87 12.16 15.26
C PHE A 523 23.61 12.58 13.98
N VAL A 524 24.03 11.60 13.17
CA VAL A 524 24.41 11.85 11.77
C VAL A 524 23.13 11.80 10.96
N ILE A 525 22.81 12.90 10.28
CA ILE A 525 21.56 13.07 9.53
C ILE A 525 21.92 13.63 8.16
N ASP A 526 21.95 12.75 7.17
CA ASP A 526 22.11 13.12 5.77
C ASP A 526 20.72 13.36 5.14
N ASN A 527 19.71 12.58 5.53
CA ASN A 527 18.33 12.67 5.03
C ASN A 527 17.28 12.59 6.16
N TYR A 528 16.12 13.21 5.94
CA TYR A 528 14.97 13.23 6.87
C TYR A 528 13.67 13.57 6.11
N PHE A 529 12.50 13.26 6.65
CA PHE A 529 11.26 13.34 5.84
C PHE A 529 10.90 14.75 5.35
N ASN A 530 11.23 15.80 6.10
CA ASN A 530 10.97 17.19 5.74
C ASN A 530 12.15 17.87 4.97
N ASP A 531 13.11 17.13 4.43
CA ASP A 531 14.26 17.67 3.67
C ASP A 531 13.92 18.10 2.23
N GLY A 532 12.71 17.77 1.76
CA GLY A 532 12.24 18.01 0.40
C GLY A 532 12.06 16.74 -0.44
N THR A 533 12.43 15.56 0.07
CA THR A 533 12.16 14.27 -0.55
C THR A 533 10.65 13.97 -0.64
N PHE A 534 9.87 14.38 0.37
CA PHE A 534 8.41 14.31 0.35
C PHE A 534 7.78 15.69 0.14
N ASP A 535 6.60 15.74 -0.49
CA ASP A 535 5.83 16.98 -0.58
C ASP A 535 5.46 17.44 0.84
N THR A 536 5.57 18.75 1.11
CA THR A 536 5.19 19.30 2.40
C THR A 536 3.72 19.03 2.72
N GLY A 537 3.42 18.77 4.00
CA GLY A 537 2.04 18.64 4.50
C GLY A 537 1.52 17.21 4.56
N PHE A 538 2.39 16.20 4.37
CA PHE A 538 2.07 14.83 4.74
C PHE A 538 1.73 14.74 6.23
N GLY A 539 0.85 13.80 6.59
CA GLY A 539 0.61 13.46 7.99
C GLY A 539 1.56 12.43 8.56
N PHE A 540 1.53 12.25 9.88
CA PHE A 540 2.25 11.18 10.55
C PHE A 540 1.29 10.32 11.35
N VAL A 541 1.33 9.00 11.09
CA VAL A 541 0.54 7.98 11.77
C VAL A 541 1.49 7.09 12.55
N MET A 542 1.47 7.22 13.87
CA MET A 542 2.22 6.36 14.76
C MET A 542 1.51 5.00 14.89
N SER A 543 2.17 3.92 14.51
CA SER A 543 1.79 2.54 14.86
C SER A 543 2.76 2.06 15.94
N PRO A 544 2.45 2.25 17.24
CA PRO A 544 3.38 1.99 18.32
C PRO A 544 3.88 0.54 18.31
N LEU A 545 5.10 0.32 18.83
CA LEU A 545 5.64 -1.03 18.95
C LEU A 545 4.68 -1.97 19.69
N THR A 546 4.63 -3.23 19.23
CA THR A 546 3.92 -4.27 19.98
C THR A 546 4.57 -4.47 21.34
N ARG A 547 3.72 -4.83 22.30
CA ARG A 547 4.15 -5.18 23.65
C ARG A 547 4.60 -6.63 23.70
N ALA A 548 4.08 -7.48 22.81
CA ALA A 548 4.33 -8.90 22.81
C ALA A 548 5.82 -9.23 22.61
N LYS A 549 6.26 -10.39 23.13
CA LYS A 549 7.67 -10.83 23.11
C LYS A 549 7.79 -12.30 22.75
N SER A 550 8.83 -12.65 21.99
CA SER A 550 9.10 -14.04 21.58
C SER A 550 9.62 -14.90 22.73
N THR A 551 9.37 -16.21 22.62
CA THR A 551 9.53 -17.21 23.67
C THR A 551 10.92 -17.85 23.73
N SER A 552 11.73 -17.73 22.69
CA SER A 552 13.00 -18.48 22.55
C SER A 552 14.24 -17.71 23.00
N THR A 553 14.21 -16.38 22.98
CA THR A 553 15.26 -15.50 23.49
C THR A 553 14.62 -14.48 24.41
N GLY A 554 14.19 -14.94 25.58
CA GLY A 554 13.62 -14.05 26.57
C GLY A 554 14.61 -12.97 26.99
N PRO A 555 14.11 -11.90 27.63
CA PRO A 555 14.68 -11.49 28.90
C PRO A 555 14.31 -12.50 29.97
N PHE A 556 15.28 -12.90 30.77
CA PHE A 556 15.03 -13.62 32.03
C PHE A 556 14.76 -12.65 33.19
N ASP A 557 14.60 -11.34 32.92
CA ASP A 557 14.32 -10.31 33.91
C ASP A 557 13.38 -9.19 33.41
N GLU A 558 12.83 -8.44 34.37
CA GLU A 558 11.89 -7.32 34.23
C GLU A 558 12.50 -6.11 33.49
N SER A 559 13.84 -6.03 33.37
CA SER A 559 14.54 -4.84 32.88
C SER A 559 14.43 -4.66 31.36
N GLN A 560 14.46 -5.75 30.59
CA GLN A 560 14.27 -5.65 29.13
C GLN A 560 12.78 -5.59 28.73
N SER A 561 11.84 -6.04 29.58
CA SER A 561 10.40 -5.66 29.46
C SER A 561 10.21 -4.16 29.60
N GLY A 562 10.98 -3.52 30.48
CA GLY A 562 11.05 -2.07 30.58
C GLY A 562 11.34 -1.40 29.24
N SER A 563 12.36 -1.84 28.48
CA SER A 563 12.80 -1.12 27.27
C SER A 563 11.77 -1.04 26.14
N TYR A 564 11.03 -2.12 25.84
CA TYR A 564 9.96 -2.09 24.80
C TYR A 564 8.83 -1.14 25.19
N GLU A 565 8.36 -1.26 26.43
CA GLU A 565 7.28 -0.42 26.93
C GLU A 565 7.74 1.04 27.05
N THR A 566 9.00 1.28 27.41
CA THR A 566 9.58 2.62 27.51
C THR A 566 9.64 3.29 26.14
N VAL A 567 10.16 2.61 25.10
CA VAL A 567 10.19 3.16 23.73
C VAL A 567 8.78 3.34 23.18
N ARG A 568 7.89 2.36 23.36
CA ARG A 568 6.48 2.46 22.95
C ARG A 568 5.79 3.67 23.60
N LYS A 569 6.04 3.89 24.89
CA LYS A 569 5.50 5.04 25.61
C LYS A 569 6.08 6.36 25.08
N ALA A 570 7.39 6.42 24.84
CA ALA A 570 8.02 7.60 24.24
C ALA A 570 7.45 7.92 22.84
N GLN A 571 7.20 6.90 22.00
CA GLN A 571 6.52 7.06 20.71
C GLN A 571 5.13 7.69 20.84
N ILE A 572 4.34 7.21 21.80
CA ILE A 572 2.98 7.67 22.05
C ILE A 572 3.00 9.09 22.62
N ASP A 573 3.83 9.34 23.64
CA ASP A 573 3.93 10.64 24.31
C ASP A 573 4.39 11.71 23.30
N TRP A 574 5.38 11.39 22.46
CA TRP A 574 5.83 12.25 21.37
C TRP A 574 4.72 12.54 20.35
N ALA A 575 3.95 11.51 19.94
CA ALA A 575 2.86 11.70 19.00
C ALA A 575 1.73 12.56 19.60
N ILE A 576 1.40 12.41 20.88
CA ILE A 576 0.44 13.28 21.59
C ILE A 576 0.95 14.73 21.62
N LEU A 577 2.22 14.92 21.97
CA LEU A 577 2.83 16.24 22.10
C LEU A 577 2.82 17.01 20.78
N ASN A 578 3.00 16.30 19.66
CA ASN A 578 3.09 16.88 18.32
C ASN A 578 1.79 16.78 17.51
N ASP A 579 0.65 16.44 18.15
CA ASP A 579 -0.67 16.33 17.51
C ASP A 579 -0.69 15.37 16.30
N HIS A 580 0.07 14.27 16.41
CA HIS A 580 0.10 13.22 15.40
C HIS A 580 -0.93 12.13 15.68
N THR A 581 -1.39 11.47 14.60
CA THR A 581 -2.39 10.41 14.73
C THR A 581 -1.74 9.18 15.36
N ILE A 582 -2.39 8.61 16.38
CA ILE A 582 -1.95 7.38 17.03
C ILE A 582 -2.90 6.26 16.63
N GLY A 583 -2.36 5.29 15.89
CA GLY A 583 -3.04 4.04 15.59
C GLY A 583 -3.33 3.24 16.86
N PRO A 584 -4.32 2.34 16.84
CA PRO A 584 -4.52 1.39 17.93
C PRO A 584 -3.27 0.58 18.26
N ASN A 585 -3.14 0.12 19.52
CA ASN A 585 -2.03 -0.76 19.88
C ASN A 585 -2.17 -2.11 19.19
N VAL A 586 -1.05 -2.64 18.73
CA VAL A 586 -0.97 -3.94 18.08
C VAL A 586 -0.60 -5.00 19.11
N ASN A 587 -1.58 -5.77 19.56
CA ASN A 587 -1.38 -6.89 20.49
C ASN A 587 -1.61 -8.21 19.75
N MET A 588 -0.52 -8.84 19.33
CA MET A 588 -0.54 -10.05 18.51
C MET A 588 0.40 -11.11 19.07
N GLN A 589 0.10 -12.38 18.80
CA GLN A 589 1.00 -13.48 19.16
C GLN A 589 2.28 -13.35 18.32
N LEU A 590 3.44 -13.56 18.96
CA LEU A 590 4.74 -13.57 18.29
C LEU A 590 5.25 -15.00 18.09
N GLY A 591 5.98 -15.21 16.99
CA GLY A 591 6.53 -16.49 16.61
C GLY A 591 7.50 -17.02 17.67
N THR A 592 7.38 -18.31 18.01
CA THR A 592 8.19 -18.92 19.07
C THR A 592 9.68 -19.03 18.72
N ALA A 593 10.04 -19.06 17.43
CA ALA A 593 11.41 -19.22 16.92
C ALA A 593 11.96 -18.01 16.15
N GLU A 594 11.14 -17.00 15.85
CA GLU A 594 11.45 -15.99 14.82
C GLU A 594 11.84 -14.61 15.39
N GLY A 595 12.04 -14.47 16.70
CA GLY A 595 12.30 -13.17 17.32
C GLY A 595 11.02 -12.32 17.43
N PRO A 596 11.08 -10.98 17.50
CA PRO A 596 9.95 -10.10 17.83
C PRO A 596 8.91 -9.95 16.69
N HIS A 597 8.78 -10.98 15.86
CA HIS A 597 7.91 -11.02 14.70
C HIS A 597 6.57 -11.65 15.06
N GLN A 598 5.51 -11.12 14.45
CA GLN A 598 4.19 -11.71 14.51
C GLN A 598 4.24 -13.15 14.01
N ASP A 599 3.51 -14.03 14.71
CA ASP A 599 3.51 -15.45 14.40
C ASP A 599 2.74 -15.69 13.10
N GLY A 600 3.48 -15.99 12.04
CA GLY A 600 2.92 -16.27 10.73
C GLY A 600 1.99 -17.49 10.75
N ASP A 601 2.23 -18.48 11.61
CA ASP A 601 1.46 -19.73 11.61
C ASP A 601 0.08 -19.62 12.31
N VAL A 602 -0.24 -18.46 12.88
CA VAL A 602 -1.48 -18.22 13.63
C VAL A 602 -2.42 -17.36 12.79
N ALA A 603 -3.69 -17.75 12.79
CA ALA A 603 -4.70 -17.20 11.90
C ALA A 603 -4.86 -15.66 11.97
N ARG A 604 -4.50 -14.97 13.05
CA ARG A 604 -4.78 -13.52 13.17
C ARG A 604 -3.57 -12.62 13.36
N GLY A 605 -2.34 -13.15 13.47
CA GLY A 605 -1.14 -12.34 13.72
C GLY A 605 -0.94 -11.19 12.72
N ASN A 606 -0.68 -11.52 11.45
CA ASN A 606 -0.55 -10.54 10.37
C ASN A 606 -1.85 -9.75 10.08
N PRO A 607 -3.04 -10.39 9.98
CA PRO A 607 -4.27 -9.66 9.70
C PRO A 607 -4.62 -8.59 10.75
N LEU A 608 -4.47 -8.91 12.05
CA LEU A 608 -4.76 -7.99 13.13
C LEU A 608 -3.83 -6.78 13.08
N PHE A 609 -2.55 -7.01 12.82
CA PHE A 609 -1.59 -5.93 12.67
C PHE A 609 -1.99 -4.97 11.54
N GLY A 610 -2.36 -5.52 10.38
CA GLY A 610 -2.83 -4.74 9.24
C GLY A 610 -4.09 -3.92 9.54
N GLN A 611 -5.08 -4.53 10.19
CA GLN A 611 -6.31 -3.82 10.59
C GLN A 611 -6.05 -2.64 11.53
N MET A 612 -5.17 -2.82 12.52
CA MET A 612 -4.84 -1.74 13.46
C MET A 612 -4.12 -0.60 12.76
N ILE A 613 -3.19 -0.90 11.87
CA ILE A 613 -2.55 0.11 11.02
C ILE A 613 -3.60 0.87 10.19
N ALA A 614 -4.55 0.16 9.57
CA ALA A 614 -5.60 0.76 8.76
C ALA A 614 -6.52 1.69 9.53
N ILE A 615 -6.84 1.38 10.80
CA ILE A 615 -7.61 2.29 11.66
C ILE A 615 -6.82 3.60 11.91
N GLY A 616 -5.51 3.50 12.17
CA GLY A 616 -4.65 4.67 12.27
C GLY A 616 -4.64 5.51 10.99
N MET A 617 -4.51 4.86 9.82
CA MET A 617 -4.60 5.50 8.51
C MET A 617 -5.96 6.19 8.32
N ALA A 618 -7.07 5.51 8.63
CA ALA A 618 -8.43 6.04 8.48
C ALA A 618 -8.70 7.24 9.40
N ARG A 619 -8.18 7.23 10.63
CA ARG A 619 -8.29 8.36 11.56
C ARG A 619 -7.60 9.60 11.04
N HIS A 620 -6.40 9.44 10.50
CA HIS A 620 -5.63 10.55 9.96
C HIS A 620 -6.38 11.28 8.85
N VAL A 621 -7.00 10.52 7.93
CA VAL A 621 -7.81 11.09 6.84
C VAL A 621 -9.26 11.38 7.25
N SER A 622 -9.58 11.33 8.54
CA SER A 622 -10.92 11.59 9.10
C SER A 622 -12.04 10.68 8.56
N LEU A 623 -11.68 9.52 8.03
CA LEU A 623 -12.63 8.45 7.67
C LEU A 623 -13.13 7.71 8.91
N ASP A 624 -12.28 7.61 9.93
CA ASP A 624 -12.63 7.11 11.27
C ASP A 624 -12.56 8.25 12.28
N THR A 625 -13.67 8.59 12.92
CA THR A 625 -13.74 9.63 13.97
C THR A 625 -13.70 9.06 15.39
N THR A 626 -13.45 7.75 15.52
CA THR A 626 -13.41 7.08 16.83
C THR A 626 -12.17 7.48 17.60
N THR A 627 -12.35 7.67 18.90
CA THR A 627 -11.25 7.92 19.82
C THR A 627 -11.00 6.69 20.69
N ASN A 628 -9.77 6.48 21.13
CA ASN A 628 -9.48 5.39 22.05
C ASN A 628 -10.11 5.67 23.45
N PRO A 629 -10.85 4.73 24.06
CA PRO A 629 -11.19 4.77 25.46
C PRO A 629 -9.90 4.70 26.28
N SER A 630 -9.99 5.22 27.50
CA SER A 630 -8.86 5.37 28.40
C SER A 630 -9.28 5.14 29.84
N LEU A 631 -8.37 4.61 30.65
CA LEU A 631 -8.58 4.58 32.10
C LEU A 631 -8.56 6.02 32.61
N GLN A 632 -9.47 6.35 33.52
CA GLN A 632 -9.36 7.60 34.26
C GLN A 632 -8.27 7.45 35.33
N GLY A 633 -7.48 8.51 35.52
CA GLY A 633 -6.36 8.52 36.47
C GLY A 633 -6.76 8.32 37.95
N ASP A 634 -8.04 8.45 38.27
CA ASP A 634 -8.57 8.27 39.63
C ASP A 634 -9.23 6.89 39.79
N ALA A 635 -8.51 5.95 40.42
CA ALA A 635 -9.09 4.68 40.87
C ALA A 635 -9.61 4.79 42.31
N TYR A 636 -10.75 4.15 42.59
CA TYR A 636 -11.44 4.24 43.88
C TYR A 636 -11.34 2.92 44.64
N ILE A 637 -10.90 2.97 45.90
CA ILE A 637 -10.95 1.80 46.79
C ILE A 637 -12.21 1.85 47.68
N ASN A 638 -12.90 0.71 47.84
CA ASN A 638 -14.05 0.64 48.72
C ASN A 638 -13.64 0.75 50.20
N SER A 639 -14.62 0.98 51.08
CA SER A 639 -14.39 1.14 52.53
C SER A 639 -13.83 -0.11 53.21
N ALA A 640 -14.08 -1.31 52.66
CA ALA A 640 -13.51 -2.56 53.15
C ALA A 640 -12.04 -2.77 52.69
N GLY A 641 -11.54 -1.92 51.79
CA GLY A 641 -10.21 -2.06 51.21
C GLY A 641 -10.06 -3.27 50.29
N THR A 642 -11.13 -3.96 49.90
CA THR A 642 -11.08 -5.21 49.15
C THR A 642 -11.33 -5.03 47.65
N ILE A 643 -11.90 -3.89 47.25
CA ILE A 643 -12.30 -3.61 45.87
C ILE A 643 -11.65 -2.31 45.41
N ILE A 644 -10.97 -2.35 44.26
CA ILE A 644 -10.53 -1.17 43.51
C ILE A 644 -11.44 -1.04 42.28
N THR A 645 -12.01 0.14 42.06
CA THR A 645 -12.84 0.50 40.91
C THR A 645 -12.07 1.48 40.05
N ILE A 646 -11.83 1.11 38.80
CA ILE A 646 -11.09 1.93 37.83
C ILE A 646 -12.09 2.40 36.77
N PRO A 647 -12.41 3.70 36.71
CA PRO A 647 -13.31 4.22 35.70
C PRO A 647 -12.66 4.18 34.32
N VAL A 648 -13.49 3.96 33.30
CA VAL A 648 -13.09 4.00 31.90
C VAL A 648 -13.86 5.09 31.19
N THR A 649 -13.14 5.96 30.49
CA THR A 649 -13.71 6.94 29.57
C THR A 649 -14.09 6.22 28.28
N LEU A 650 -15.35 6.36 27.87
CA LEU A 650 -15.92 5.78 26.66
C LEU A 650 -16.29 6.94 25.72
N PRO A 651 -15.32 7.48 24.95
CA PRO A 651 -15.50 8.72 24.20
C PRO A 651 -16.49 8.60 23.04
N ASN A 652 -16.80 7.38 22.58
CA ASN A 652 -17.66 7.15 21.43
C ASN A 652 -19.14 6.90 21.85
N GLY A 653 -19.47 6.97 23.14
CA GLY A 653 -20.81 6.78 23.68
C GLY A 653 -21.29 5.32 23.74
N GLY A 654 -20.38 4.36 23.56
CA GLY A 654 -20.62 2.93 23.64
C GLY A 654 -20.59 2.36 25.06
N THR A 655 -20.50 1.04 25.16
CA THR A 655 -20.35 0.31 26.44
C THR A 655 -19.00 -0.37 26.54
N LEU A 656 -18.41 -0.35 27.73
CA LEU A 656 -17.20 -1.10 28.02
C LEU A 656 -17.48 -2.61 27.90
N THR A 657 -16.69 -3.33 27.10
CA THR A 657 -16.76 -4.78 26.96
C THR A 657 -15.36 -5.41 26.94
N ALA A 658 -15.30 -6.73 26.98
CA ALA A 658 -14.11 -7.57 26.79
C ALA A 658 -14.52 -8.95 26.26
N THR A 659 -13.62 -9.64 25.54
CA THR A 659 -13.83 -11.04 25.12
C THR A 659 -14.11 -11.93 26.34
N ALA A 660 -13.39 -11.72 27.45
CA ALA A 660 -13.67 -12.30 28.76
C ALA A 660 -14.16 -11.26 29.78
N THR A 661 -15.46 -10.92 29.73
CA THR A 661 -16.08 -9.90 30.62
C THR A 661 -15.97 -10.18 32.13
N SER A 662 -15.78 -11.43 32.54
CA SER A 662 -15.76 -11.87 33.95
C SER A 662 -14.38 -12.29 34.46
N ALA A 663 -13.33 -12.19 33.64
CA ALA A 663 -11.96 -12.54 34.00
C ALA A 663 -10.94 -11.82 33.09
N ILE A 664 -10.87 -10.50 33.19
CA ILE A 664 -9.93 -9.70 32.37
C ILE A 664 -8.50 -10.01 32.81
N THR A 665 -7.66 -10.48 31.90
CA THR A 665 -6.31 -10.97 32.21
C THR A 665 -5.22 -9.88 32.15
N GLY A 666 -5.55 -8.69 31.67
CA GLY A 666 -4.59 -7.59 31.44
C GLY A 666 -4.19 -6.77 32.66
N PHE A 667 -4.71 -7.04 33.85
CA PHE A 667 -4.33 -6.27 35.04
C PHE A 667 -3.20 -6.93 35.81
N GLU A 668 -2.29 -6.12 36.32
CA GLU A 668 -1.28 -6.52 37.29
C GLU A 668 -1.29 -5.57 38.48
N VAL A 669 -0.96 -6.10 39.66
CA VAL A 669 -1.03 -5.33 40.89
C VAL A 669 0.22 -5.52 41.73
N GLN A 670 0.80 -4.40 42.18
CA GLN A 670 1.85 -4.35 43.18
C GLN A 670 1.22 -3.98 44.52
N ASP A 671 0.91 -4.98 45.34
CA ASP A 671 0.19 -4.81 46.61
C ASP A 671 1.12 -4.22 47.69
N GLY A 672 1.04 -2.90 47.89
CA GLY A 672 1.89 -2.14 48.83
C GLY A 672 2.98 -1.27 48.19
N GLY A 673 2.96 -1.10 46.86
CA GLY A 673 3.82 -0.12 46.15
C GLY A 673 5.31 -0.43 46.13
N SER A 674 5.68 -1.64 46.56
CA SER A 674 7.04 -2.15 46.51
C SER A 674 7.02 -3.64 46.14
N GLY A 675 8.04 -4.10 45.39
CA GLY A 675 8.13 -5.48 44.88
C GLY A 675 7.65 -5.63 43.44
N SER A 676 7.53 -6.86 42.96
CA SER A 676 7.12 -7.14 41.57
C SER A 676 5.60 -7.11 41.43
N PHE A 677 5.14 -6.72 40.25
CA PHE A 677 3.73 -6.85 39.87
C PHE A 677 3.28 -8.33 39.89
N SER A 678 2.07 -8.58 40.41
CA SER A 678 1.43 -9.90 40.43
C SER A 678 0.12 -9.89 39.64
N ARG A 679 -0.17 -11.00 38.96
CA ARG A 679 -1.44 -11.28 38.25
C ARG A 679 -2.42 -12.09 39.07
N SER A 680 -1.99 -12.49 40.26
CA SER A 680 -2.71 -13.41 41.12
C SER A 680 -3.10 -12.73 42.43
N GLY A 681 -4.10 -13.28 43.11
CA GLY A 681 -4.62 -12.72 44.35
C GLY A 681 -5.77 -11.73 44.17
N PHE A 682 -6.26 -11.54 42.95
CA PHE A 682 -7.45 -10.76 42.65
C PHE A 682 -8.18 -11.24 41.40
N THR A 683 -9.39 -10.73 41.17
CA THR A 683 -10.16 -10.89 39.92
C THR A 683 -10.49 -9.52 39.34
N ALA A 684 -10.38 -9.34 38.02
CA ALA A 684 -10.81 -8.12 37.32
C ALA A 684 -12.06 -8.39 36.47
N VAL A 685 -13.10 -7.58 36.66
CA VAL A 685 -14.39 -7.73 35.97
C VAL A 685 -14.93 -6.39 35.48
N ILE A 686 -15.68 -6.40 34.38
CA ILE A 686 -16.38 -5.21 33.90
C ILE A 686 -17.63 -4.96 34.73
N SER A 687 -17.84 -3.72 35.18
CA SER A 687 -19.05 -3.27 35.86
C SER A 687 -19.48 -1.89 35.38
N GLY A 688 -20.44 -1.86 34.44
CA GLY A 688 -20.84 -0.62 33.75
C GLY A 688 -19.68 -0.08 32.93
N SER A 689 -19.33 1.20 33.13
CA SER A 689 -18.17 1.86 32.53
C SER A 689 -16.89 1.76 33.38
N ASN A 690 -16.80 0.76 34.26
CA ASN A 690 -15.66 0.58 35.16
C ASN A 690 -15.08 -0.82 35.06
N VAL A 691 -13.82 -0.96 35.43
CA VAL A 691 -13.21 -2.23 35.79
C VAL A 691 -13.11 -2.35 37.30
N VAL A 692 -13.51 -3.48 37.85
CA VAL A 692 -13.53 -3.75 39.28
C VAL A 692 -12.54 -4.86 39.61
N LEU A 693 -11.49 -4.52 40.36
CA LEU A 693 -10.49 -5.45 40.86
C LEU A 693 -10.86 -5.86 42.29
N THR A 694 -11.18 -7.14 42.49
CA THR A 694 -11.57 -7.70 43.79
C THR A 694 -10.47 -8.59 44.34
N LYS A 695 -9.93 -8.26 45.52
CA LYS A 695 -8.89 -9.06 46.18
C LYS A 695 -9.47 -10.37 46.73
N SER A 696 -8.72 -11.47 46.60
CA SER A 696 -9.24 -12.81 46.84
C SER A 696 -9.45 -13.19 48.31
N SER A 697 -8.79 -12.52 49.27
CA SER A 697 -8.90 -12.92 50.69
C SER A 697 -8.54 -11.85 51.74
N THR A 698 -8.02 -10.67 51.37
CA THR A 698 -7.62 -9.60 52.31
C THR A 698 -7.91 -8.21 51.73
N SER A 699 -7.64 -7.13 52.49
CA SER A 699 -7.64 -5.76 51.97
C SER A 699 -6.35 -5.46 51.20
N TRP A 700 -6.42 -4.62 50.17
CA TRP A 700 -5.27 -4.01 49.49
C TRP A 700 -4.40 -3.26 50.50
N ALA A 701 -3.08 -3.41 50.39
CA ALA A 701 -2.14 -2.66 51.20
C ALA A 701 -2.13 -1.17 50.81
N ALA A 702 -1.67 -0.31 51.71
CA ALA A 702 -1.48 1.10 51.36
C ALA A 702 -0.34 1.24 50.33
N GLY A 703 -0.52 2.09 49.33
CA GLY A 703 0.43 2.28 48.24
C GLY A 703 0.31 1.26 47.10
N THR A 704 -0.76 0.45 47.06
CA THR A 704 -1.01 -0.47 45.94
C THR A 704 -1.03 0.25 44.60
N VAL A 705 -0.20 -0.23 43.66
CA VAL A 705 -0.13 0.25 42.28
C VAL A 705 -0.84 -0.76 41.38
N VAL A 706 -1.70 -0.26 40.50
CA VAL A 706 -2.37 -1.09 39.49
C VAL A 706 -1.83 -0.68 38.12
N ASP A 707 -1.45 -1.70 37.37
CA ASP A 707 -0.98 -1.55 36.02
C ASP A 707 -1.92 -2.30 35.07
N TYR A 708 -2.27 -1.66 33.96
CA TYR A 708 -3.14 -2.25 32.96
C TYR A 708 -2.37 -2.46 31.66
N GLN A 709 -2.18 -3.74 31.38
CA GLN A 709 -1.50 -4.27 30.24
C GLN A 709 -2.55 -4.71 29.21
N SER A 710 -2.91 -3.77 28.34
CA SER A 710 -3.71 -4.09 27.15
C SER A 710 -3.00 -5.18 26.32
N GLY A 711 -3.78 -6.16 25.86
CA GLY A 711 -3.25 -7.38 25.26
C GLY A 711 -2.96 -8.46 26.30
N GLY A 712 -3.43 -8.33 27.54
CA GLY A 712 -3.21 -9.37 28.53
C GLY A 712 -1.80 -9.37 29.12
N PRO A 713 -1.51 -10.38 29.96
CA PRO A 713 -0.29 -10.44 30.73
C PRO A 713 0.93 -10.82 29.87
N MET A 714 1.99 -10.02 29.92
CA MET A 714 3.28 -10.28 29.24
C MET A 714 3.91 -11.62 29.68
N SER A 715 4.46 -12.46 28.82
CA SER A 715 5.19 -13.63 29.34
C SER A 715 6.52 -13.20 29.96
N TYR A 716 6.65 -13.30 31.29
CA TYR A 716 7.90 -13.09 32.03
C TYR A 716 8.81 -14.35 31.95
N GLY A 717 9.12 -14.81 30.73
CA GLY A 717 10.07 -15.91 30.51
C GLY A 717 9.48 -17.32 30.37
N THR A 718 8.19 -17.46 30.04
CA THR A 718 7.56 -18.73 29.59
C THR A 718 7.06 -18.63 28.15
N ALA A 719 6.42 -19.68 27.60
CA ALA A 719 5.71 -19.57 26.33
C ALA A 719 4.79 -18.32 26.34
N GLY A 720 4.75 -17.59 25.23
CA GLY A 720 3.99 -16.37 25.07
C GLY A 720 2.52 -16.63 25.34
N PRO A 721 1.76 -15.61 25.80
CA PRO A 721 0.31 -15.75 25.92
C PRO A 721 -0.26 -16.21 24.57
N SER A 722 -1.17 -17.19 24.60
CA SER A 722 -1.92 -17.55 23.40
C SER A 722 -2.66 -16.33 22.87
N GLU A 723 -2.95 -16.30 21.58
CA GLU A 723 -3.78 -15.26 20.98
C GLU A 723 -5.04 -14.99 21.82
N THR A 724 -5.81 -16.02 22.19
CA THR A 724 -6.99 -15.88 23.09
C THR A 724 -6.69 -15.15 24.41
N THR A 725 -5.53 -15.40 25.01
CA THR A 725 -5.15 -14.74 26.27
C THR A 725 -4.88 -13.25 26.05
N LEU A 726 -4.31 -12.90 24.89
CA LEU A 726 -4.10 -11.51 24.51
C LEU A 726 -5.44 -10.78 24.35
N LEU A 727 -6.36 -11.39 23.60
CA LEU A 727 -7.73 -10.93 23.33
C LEU A 727 -8.56 -10.72 24.61
N ASP A 728 -8.50 -11.68 25.53
CA ASP A 728 -9.21 -11.64 26.82
C ASP A 728 -8.72 -10.50 27.73
N GLY A 729 -7.48 -10.08 27.55
CA GLY A 729 -6.84 -9.05 28.36
C GLY A 729 -7.21 -7.63 27.98
N VAL A 730 -7.99 -7.45 26.91
CA VAL A 730 -8.21 -6.13 26.36
C VAL A 730 -9.59 -5.56 26.65
N LEU A 731 -9.70 -4.24 26.61
CA LEU A 731 -10.89 -3.48 26.94
C LEU A 731 -11.34 -2.68 25.71
N TYR A 732 -12.65 -2.70 25.45
CA TYR A 732 -13.27 -2.32 24.19
C TYR A 732 -14.47 -1.40 24.44
N GLU A 733 -14.80 -0.55 23.48
CA GLU A 733 -16.06 0.20 23.45
C GLU A 733 -16.97 -0.31 22.31
N THR A 734 -18.22 -0.67 22.63
CA THR A 734 -19.19 -1.17 21.64
C THR A 734 -19.73 -0.07 20.71
N GLY A 735 -20.28 -0.45 19.55
CA GLY A 735 -20.97 0.47 18.62
C GLY A 735 -20.10 1.01 17.47
N LEU A 736 -18.90 0.48 17.32
CA LEU A 736 -17.96 0.83 16.27
C LEU A 736 -18.06 -0.17 15.10
N THR A 737 -17.98 0.32 13.86
CA THR A 737 -18.10 -0.50 12.65
C THR A 737 -16.75 -1.11 12.28
N TYR A 738 -16.54 -2.38 12.63
CA TYR A 738 -15.39 -3.19 12.25
C TYR A 738 -15.91 -4.45 11.52
N GLY A 739 -15.30 -4.84 10.41
CA GLY A 739 -15.85 -5.83 9.46
C GLY A 739 -16.01 -7.24 10.05
N ASP A 740 -16.86 -8.05 9.41
CA ASP A 740 -17.50 -9.31 9.85
C ASP A 740 -16.63 -10.51 10.31
N LEU A 741 -15.36 -10.33 10.65
CA LEU A 741 -14.71 -11.25 11.60
C LEU A 741 -15.08 -10.80 13.02
N PRO A 742 -15.11 -11.68 14.03
CA PRO A 742 -15.20 -11.25 15.43
C PRO A 742 -13.87 -10.56 15.83
N ILE A 743 -13.56 -9.42 15.22
CA ILE A 743 -12.49 -8.51 15.56
C ILE A 743 -13.15 -7.42 16.41
N GLU A 744 -13.10 -7.66 17.71
CA GLU A 744 -12.31 -6.77 18.54
C GLU A 744 -12.26 -5.27 18.17
N PRO A 745 -13.24 -4.47 18.63
CA PRO A 745 -13.14 -3.01 18.72
C PRO A 745 -12.09 -2.56 19.75
N GLN A 746 -10.81 -2.62 19.40
CA GLN A 746 -9.71 -2.50 20.36
C GLN A 746 -9.01 -1.17 20.28
N THR A 747 -9.17 -0.43 21.33
CA THR A 747 -8.55 0.86 21.49
C THR A 747 -7.96 0.84 22.88
N ALA A 748 -6.68 0.51 22.88
CA ALA A 748 -5.93 0.15 24.04
C ALA A 748 -5.49 1.40 24.82
N MET A 749 -5.78 1.36 26.11
CA MET A 749 -5.62 2.46 27.06
C MET A 749 -4.14 2.75 27.31
N ILE A 750 -3.79 4.04 27.35
CA ILE A 750 -2.50 4.52 27.86
C ILE A 750 -2.82 5.19 29.20
N THR A 751 -2.18 4.73 30.29
CA THR A 751 -1.58 5.52 31.40
C THR A 751 -1.39 4.66 32.65
N GLU A 752 -0.23 4.83 33.30
CA GLU A 752 0.21 4.30 34.58
C GLU A 752 -0.56 4.94 35.75
N VAL A 753 -1.17 4.16 36.65
CA VAL A 753 -1.79 4.70 37.88
C VAL A 753 -0.80 4.56 39.04
N VAL A 754 0.01 5.59 39.29
CA VAL A 754 0.81 5.67 40.53
C VAL A 754 -0.07 6.16 41.67
N LEU A 755 -0.59 5.22 42.46
CA LEU A 755 -1.45 5.48 43.61
C LEU A 755 -0.62 5.94 44.83
N ALA A 756 -0.43 7.25 44.97
CA ALA A 756 0.05 7.83 46.23
C ALA A 756 -1.07 7.78 47.29
N ALA A 757 -0.76 7.20 48.44
CA ALA A 757 -1.72 6.79 49.44
C ALA A 757 -2.51 7.94 50.12
N LEU A 758 -3.76 7.60 50.49
CA LEU A 758 -4.59 8.05 51.62
C LEU A 758 -5.61 9.19 51.42
N LYS A 759 -6.87 8.84 51.73
CA LYS A 759 -7.64 9.50 52.81
C LYS A 759 -8.75 8.60 53.39
N ASN A 760 -8.39 7.76 54.37
CA ASN A 760 -9.24 7.56 55.56
C ASN A 760 -8.50 6.78 56.66
N THR A 761 -7.63 7.47 57.40
CA THR A 761 -7.39 7.13 58.80
C THR A 761 -7.79 8.36 59.61
N GLY A 762 -8.80 8.20 60.46
CA GLY A 762 -9.41 9.27 61.25
C GLY A 762 -8.48 9.81 62.34
N ASN A 763 -7.41 10.51 61.95
CA ASN A 763 -6.62 11.33 62.84
C ASN A 763 -6.35 12.69 62.17
N THR A 764 -6.71 13.74 62.89
CA THR A 764 -6.36 15.14 62.62
C THR A 764 -4.89 15.28 62.18
N LEU A 765 -4.68 15.75 60.95
CA LEU A 765 -3.38 16.18 60.45
C LEU A 765 -3.26 17.69 60.68
N GLU A 766 -2.40 18.09 61.61
CA GLU A 766 -1.84 19.44 61.62
C GLU A 766 -0.86 19.55 60.44
N ALA A 767 -1.09 20.51 59.56
CA ALA A 767 -0.22 20.77 58.42
C ALA A 767 1.11 21.38 58.89
N GLY A 768 2.21 20.66 58.66
CA GLY A 768 3.57 21.23 58.67
C GLY A 768 3.88 21.94 57.35
N PRO A 769 4.84 22.89 57.33
CA PRO A 769 4.97 23.89 56.26
C PRO A 769 5.66 23.43 54.95
N ASP A 770 5.99 22.15 54.77
CA ASP A 770 6.85 21.72 53.66
C ASP A 770 6.14 20.80 52.65
N PHE A 771 5.05 21.29 52.03
CA PHE A 771 4.50 20.72 50.80
C PHE A 771 4.45 21.81 49.73
N VAL A 772 5.47 21.84 48.87
CA VAL A 772 5.49 22.68 47.67
C VAL A 772 4.97 21.82 46.52
N ALA A 773 3.78 22.16 46.01
CA ALA A 773 3.26 21.59 44.78
C ALA A 773 4.11 22.07 43.60
N ALA A 774 4.71 21.13 42.87
CA ALA A 774 5.20 21.40 41.53
C ALA A 774 3.98 21.60 40.61
N ASP A 775 4.13 22.53 39.65
CA ASP A 775 3.19 22.87 38.58
C ASP A 775 2.01 23.79 38.92
N LEU A 776 2.35 25.00 39.38
CA LEU A 776 1.57 26.20 39.06
C LEU A 776 2.36 27.10 38.12
N PRO A 777 1.74 27.71 37.09
CA PRO A 777 2.42 28.68 36.24
C PRO A 777 2.97 29.84 37.10
N VAL A 778 4.20 30.26 36.76
CA VAL A 778 4.94 31.31 37.46
C VAL A 778 4.05 32.56 37.60
N ASN A 779 3.79 32.98 38.84
CA ASN A 779 2.94 34.10 39.31
C ASN A 779 1.50 33.79 39.80
N SER A 780 1.16 32.54 40.10
CA SER A 780 -0.11 32.20 40.76
C SER A 780 -0.01 32.40 42.29
N LYS A 781 -0.93 33.17 42.89
CA LYS A 781 -1.03 33.35 44.36
C LYS A 781 -2.35 32.79 44.88
N ILE A 782 -2.28 31.92 45.89
CA ILE A 782 -3.46 31.40 46.60
C ILE A 782 -3.50 32.09 47.96
N ASP A 783 -4.52 32.93 48.19
CA ASP A 783 -4.80 33.50 49.52
C ASP A 783 -5.98 32.75 50.14
N VAL A 784 -5.73 32.07 51.27
CA VAL A 784 -6.77 31.43 52.09
C VAL A 784 -6.96 32.26 53.34
N THR A 785 -8.04 33.03 53.42
CA THR A 785 -8.42 33.76 54.64
C THR A 785 -9.41 32.95 55.45
N ASN A 786 -9.03 32.63 56.69
CA ASN A 786 -9.91 31.99 57.67
C ASN A 786 -10.32 33.05 58.70
N GLU A 787 -11.52 33.62 58.59
CA GLU A 787 -12.07 34.44 59.66
C GLU A 787 -12.57 33.54 60.79
N ARG A 788 -11.74 33.39 61.83
CA ARG A 788 -12.14 32.77 63.10
C ARG A 788 -12.29 33.85 64.16
N THR A 789 -13.51 34.34 64.36
CA THR A 789 -13.88 34.99 65.63
C THR A 789 -14.50 33.98 66.58
N ASP A 790 -13.72 33.70 67.62
CA ASP A 790 -14.13 33.51 69.01
C ASP A 790 -14.65 32.15 69.49
N SER A 791 -14.53 32.02 70.81
CA SER A 791 -14.25 30.88 71.64
C SER A 791 -15.49 30.33 72.37
N ALA A 792 -15.74 29.01 72.29
CA ALA A 792 -16.10 28.14 73.43
C ALA A 792 -16.55 26.72 72.98
N SER A 793 -15.96 25.70 73.60
CA SER A 793 -16.40 24.29 73.79
C SER A 793 -16.75 23.38 72.58
N PRO A 794 -16.25 22.13 72.50
CA PRO A 794 -16.44 21.26 71.36
C PRO A 794 -17.56 20.23 71.59
N THR A 795 -18.79 20.51 71.16
CA THR A 795 -19.82 19.46 71.00
C THR A 795 -20.84 19.87 69.94
N ALA A 796 -20.46 19.75 68.67
CA ALA A 796 -21.30 19.45 67.51
C ALA A 796 -20.50 19.75 66.22
N LEU A 797 -20.45 18.81 65.28
CA LEU A 797 -20.00 19.10 63.91
C LEU A 797 -21.07 19.99 63.25
N ASP A 798 -20.74 21.25 63.01
CA ASP A 798 -21.54 22.15 62.20
C ASP A 798 -21.30 21.84 60.71
N THR A 799 -22.30 21.26 60.04
CA THR A 799 -22.23 20.83 58.64
C THR A 799 -22.57 21.95 57.64
N THR A 800 -22.54 23.22 58.06
CA THR A 800 -22.95 24.35 57.19
C THR A 800 -21.84 25.32 56.79
N LYS A 801 -20.56 24.98 56.96
CA LYS A 801 -19.47 25.88 56.54
C LYS A 801 -19.13 25.75 55.05
N THR A 802 -19.37 26.82 54.32
CA THR A 802 -18.92 27.01 52.93
C THR A 802 -17.49 27.57 52.94
N PHE A 803 -16.61 26.98 52.14
CA PHE A 803 -15.29 27.53 51.84
C PHE A 803 -15.36 28.24 50.48
N THR A 804 -14.81 29.45 50.39
CA THR A 804 -14.65 30.15 49.11
C THR A 804 -13.18 30.10 48.73
N ILE A 805 -12.89 29.49 47.58
CA ILE A 805 -11.58 29.52 46.94
C ILE A 805 -11.70 30.49 45.78
N THR A 806 -10.98 31.60 45.82
CA THR A 806 -10.90 32.54 44.70
C THR A 806 -9.61 32.29 43.94
N VAL A 807 -9.73 31.74 42.72
CA VAL A 807 -8.64 31.64 41.77
C VAL A 807 -8.72 32.85 40.85
N THR A 808 -7.69 33.69 40.83
CA THR A 808 -7.63 34.84 39.91
C THR A 808 -6.66 34.48 38.79
N SER A 809 -7.18 34.06 37.63
CA SER A 809 -6.42 34.03 36.38
C SER A 809 -6.98 35.08 35.42
N TYR A 810 -6.13 35.72 34.61
CA TYR A 810 -6.56 36.71 33.61
C TYR A 810 -7.23 36.01 32.42
N ALA A 811 -8.45 35.49 32.63
CA ALA A 811 -9.42 35.20 31.58
C ALA A 811 -10.82 35.24 32.22
N LEU A 812 -11.64 36.21 31.82
CA LEU A 812 -12.95 36.47 32.39
C LEU A 812 -13.97 35.43 31.85
N LEU A 813 -14.35 34.44 32.66
CA LEU A 813 -15.54 33.62 32.44
C LEU A 813 -16.51 33.88 33.61
N THR A 814 -17.64 34.50 33.31
CA THR A 814 -18.71 34.78 34.28
C THR A 814 -19.84 33.79 34.07
N PHE A 815 -20.20 33.02 35.09
CA PHE A 815 -21.47 32.27 35.13
C PHE A 815 -22.33 32.83 36.25
N ASP A 816 -23.56 33.20 35.90
CA ASP A 816 -24.59 33.67 36.83
C ASP A 816 -25.50 32.49 37.17
N PHE A 817 -25.63 32.17 38.46
CA PHE A 817 -26.56 31.18 38.97
C PHE A 817 -27.43 31.84 40.03
N SER A 818 -28.55 32.43 39.60
CA SER A 818 -29.64 32.82 40.49
C SER A 818 -30.86 31.92 40.26
N THR A 819 -31.38 31.39 41.38
CA THR A 819 -32.72 30.78 41.63
C THR A 819 -32.92 29.31 41.19
N GLU A 820 -32.95 28.37 42.15
CA GLU A 820 -34.14 27.70 42.74
C GLU A 820 -34.79 26.67 41.77
N PHE A 821 -35.09 25.40 42.07
CA PHE A 821 -35.33 24.68 43.33
C PHE A 821 -35.34 23.16 43.00
N ASN A 822 -34.89 22.32 43.95
CA ASN A 822 -35.51 21.07 44.44
C ASN A 822 -36.20 20.10 43.44
N SER A 823 -36.08 18.78 43.54
CA SER A 823 -35.77 17.88 44.66
C SER A 823 -35.85 16.44 44.13
N GLN A 824 -35.38 15.47 44.92
CA GLN A 824 -35.54 14.01 44.75
C GLN A 824 -34.46 13.35 43.86
N PHE A 825 -33.65 12.39 44.29
CA PHE A 825 -33.80 11.44 45.38
C PHE A 825 -32.41 10.97 45.86
N ILE A 826 -32.23 10.95 47.18
CA ILE A 826 -31.18 10.25 47.91
C ILE A 826 -31.47 8.75 47.86
N SER A 827 -30.49 7.95 47.43
CA SER A 827 -30.27 6.53 47.76
C SER A 827 -29.34 5.95 46.70
N LEU A 828 -28.16 5.40 46.99
CA LEU A 828 -27.46 5.04 48.22
C LEU A 828 -26.01 4.79 47.73
N ILE A 829 -24.98 5.33 48.40
CA ILE A 829 -24.04 4.56 49.23
C ILE A 829 -23.54 3.28 48.57
#